data_AF-A0A452V7R0-F1
#
_entry.id   AF-A0A452V7R0-F1
#
_cell.length_a   1.000
_cell.length_b   1.000
_cell.length_c   1.000
_cell.angle_alpha   90.00
_cell.angle_beta   90.00
_cell.angle_gamma   90.00
#
_symmetry.space_group_name_H-M   'P 1'
#
loop_
_entity.id
_entity.type
_entity.pdbx_description
1 polymer ?
#
loop_
_entity_poly.entity_id
_entity_poly.type
_entity_poly.pdbx_seq_one_letter_code
_entity_poly.pdbx_strand_id
1 'polypeptide(L)'
;SQSVETGLDPRPRASKSPKSARLPGPLFQALRSRKSRPQARGSFRKESSPGKAGRRYLFNCGEGVQRLMQEHKLKVARLDNIFLTRMHWCNVGGLCGMILTLKETGLPKCVLSGPPQLEKYLEAIKIFSGPLKGIDLAVRPHSAPEYKDETMTVFQIPIYSERASPVDQSQASSSSLPEVAFMFSLSQLHVKKGNFLVLKAKELGLPVIVTPVILQILPEEICTPPDPGVAFVVVECPDEGFIQPICENATFKRYQGNADAPVALVAHMAPECVLEDPRYQQWMERFGPATQHLVLNESCSSVHNLRSHKIQTQLSLIHPTLFPPLTAPRCQEEHAAFPVPTVRGECLLKYQLRPRREWQRDAVIVCNPDEFIAEALELPNFQESVQEYREATKDVPASAAKQYPEIVFLGTGSAIPMKIRNVSATLVNISPDRSLLLDCGEGTFGQLCRHYGDEVDRVLGTLAAVFVSHLHADHHTASLGKPCPPLLVVAPTQLKAWLQLYHNQCQQLLQHVSLIPAKCLQKGAEVSSPAVERLIGSLLAACELEEFQTCLVRHCKHAFGCALVHTSGWKVVYSGDTMPCEALVQMGKDATLLIHEATLEDGLEEEAVEKTHSTTSQAIGVGVQMNAGFTMLNHFSQRYAKVPLFSPDFNEKVGIAFDHMKVCFGDLLTVPKLMAPLKALFAGDIEEMEGRREKREVRLALLSGRGPQERRVGGSGKSPHSAKSVNHRGNPEIVPSP
;
A
#
# COMPACT_ATOMS: atom_id res chain seq x y z
N SER A 1 -8.13 -52.60 64.96
CA SER A 1 -7.94 -52.40 63.51
C SER A 1 -8.37 -50.97 63.18
N GLN A 2 -7.50 -49.97 63.00
CA GLN A 2 -6.23 -49.94 62.24
C GLN A 2 -6.41 -50.55 60.83
N SER A 3 -6.03 -49.91 59.71
CA SER A 3 -5.38 -48.59 59.48
C SER A 3 -5.42 -48.29 57.94
N VAL A 4 -5.40 -47.04 57.43
CA VAL A 4 -4.22 -46.34 56.80
C VAL A 4 -3.71 -47.00 55.49
N GLU A 5 -3.40 -46.38 54.34
CA GLU A 5 -3.38 -44.97 53.85
C GLU A 5 -3.11 -44.93 52.31
N THR A 6 -3.34 -43.77 51.66
CA THR A 6 -2.63 -43.17 50.48
C THR A 6 -2.42 -43.94 49.15
N GLY A 7 -2.28 -43.20 48.02
CA GLY A 7 -1.60 -43.75 46.83
C GLY A 7 -1.89 -43.18 45.42
N LEU A 8 -1.71 -41.87 45.20
CA LEU A 8 -1.27 -41.22 43.93
C LEU A 8 -1.67 -41.82 42.55
N ASP A 9 -2.43 -41.04 41.77
CA ASP A 9 -2.74 -41.25 40.34
C ASP A 9 -1.59 -40.75 39.40
N PRO A 10 -0.99 -41.61 38.55
CA PRO A 10 -0.04 -41.20 37.52
C PRO A 10 -0.62 -41.30 36.10
N ARG A 11 -0.78 -40.15 35.44
CA ARG A 11 -1.21 -40.00 34.03
C ARG A 11 -0.44 -40.94 33.08
N PRO A 12 -1.10 -41.69 32.18
CA PRO A 12 -0.41 -42.40 31.12
C PRO A 12 0.09 -41.45 30.02
N ARG A 13 1.32 -41.68 29.57
CA ARG A 13 1.97 -40.91 28.49
C ARG A 13 1.28 -41.16 27.14
N ALA A 14 0.81 -40.10 26.49
CA ALA A 14 0.40 -40.17 25.09
C ALA A 14 1.62 -40.43 24.18
N SER A 15 1.52 -41.45 23.33
CA SER A 15 2.56 -41.83 22.37
C SER A 15 2.66 -40.82 21.22
N LYS A 16 3.89 -40.44 20.85
CA LYS A 16 4.16 -39.57 19.71
C LYS A 16 4.02 -40.38 18.41
N SER A 17 2.95 -40.16 17.66
CA SER A 17 2.88 -40.59 16.25
C SER A 17 3.83 -39.77 15.38
N PRO A 18 4.45 -40.35 14.34
CA PRO A 18 5.42 -39.65 13.51
C PRO A 18 4.73 -38.59 12.63
N LYS A 19 5.21 -37.35 12.70
CA LYS A 19 4.76 -36.25 11.85
C LYS A 19 5.03 -36.57 10.38
N SER A 20 3.99 -36.90 9.61
CA SER A 20 4.10 -36.99 8.14
C SER A 20 4.50 -35.62 7.58
N ALA A 21 5.69 -35.52 7.00
CA ALA A 21 6.17 -34.28 6.39
C ALA A 21 5.30 -33.91 5.17
N ARG A 22 4.34 -33.00 5.35
CA ARG A 22 3.55 -32.44 4.25
C ARG A 22 4.47 -31.56 3.40
N LEU A 23 4.76 -32.03 2.18
CA LEU A 23 5.47 -31.23 1.19
C LEU A 23 4.52 -30.14 0.63
N PRO A 24 4.91 -28.85 0.66
CA PRO A 24 4.09 -27.80 0.08
C PRO A 24 4.10 -27.81 -1.46
N GLY A 25 3.11 -27.12 -2.04
CA GLY A 25 2.88 -27.01 -3.49
C GLY A 25 2.47 -25.60 -3.91
N PRO A 26 2.09 -25.38 -5.19
CA PRO A 26 1.59 -24.09 -5.68
C PRO A 26 0.23 -23.70 -5.06
N LEU A 27 0.17 -22.47 -4.51
CA LEU A 27 -1.01 -21.76 -4.02
C LEU A 27 -1.33 -20.53 -4.88
N PHE A 28 -2.61 -20.22 -5.04
CA PHE A 28 -3.13 -18.91 -5.48
C PHE A 28 -3.56 -18.08 -4.27
N GLN A 29 -3.37 -16.76 -4.28
CA GLN A 29 -3.71 -15.86 -3.17
C GLN A 29 -4.41 -14.59 -3.66
N ALA A 30 -5.64 -14.33 -3.22
CA ALA A 30 -6.35 -13.09 -3.50
C ALA A 30 -5.91 -11.97 -2.52
N LEU A 31 -5.88 -10.73 -3.02
CA LEU A 31 -5.46 -9.50 -2.34
C LEU A 31 -6.35 -8.39 -2.91
N ARG A 32 -7.02 -7.53 -2.11
CA ARG A 32 -8.00 -6.55 -2.64
C ARG A 32 -8.07 -5.25 -1.82
N SER A 33 -8.33 -4.10 -2.46
CA SER A 33 -8.83 -2.85 -1.84
C SER A 33 -10.22 -2.44 -2.38
N ARG A 34 -11.00 -1.59 -1.67
CA ARG A 34 -12.39 -1.21 -2.06
C ARG A 34 -12.64 0.31 -2.07
N LYS A 35 -12.86 0.83 -3.28
CA LYS A 35 -14.09 1.49 -3.83
C LYS A 35 -13.76 1.98 -5.26
N SER A 36 -12.48 1.98 -5.62
CA SER A 36 -11.95 1.91 -6.97
C SER A 36 -12.43 0.63 -7.64
N ARG A 37 -12.66 0.72 -8.96
CA ARG A 37 -12.81 -0.46 -9.85
C ARG A 37 -11.63 -1.43 -9.65
N PRO A 38 -11.76 -2.73 -9.94
CA PRO A 38 -11.13 -3.82 -9.18
C PRO A 38 -9.59 -3.74 -9.03
N GLN A 39 -9.12 -3.30 -7.85
CA GLN A 39 -7.71 -3.22 -7.48
C GLN A 39 -7.23 -4.45 -6.69
N ALA A 40 -6.06 -4.96 -7.12
CA ALA A 40 -5.33 -6.12 -6.60
C ALA A 40 -6.01 -7.49 -6.83
N ARG A 41 -5.19 -8.47 -7.26
CA ARG A 41 -5.59 -9.80 -7.78
C ARG A 41 -4.42 -10.78 -7.66
N GLY A 42 -4.71 -12.07 -7.51
CA GLY A 42 -3.81 -13.26 -7.62
C GLY A 42 -2.29 -13.12 -7.46
N SER A 43 -1.74 -13.51 -6.31
CA SER A 43 -0.32 -13.85 -6.07
C SER A 43 -0.12 -15.37 -6.02
N PHE A 44 0.79 -15.93 -6.82
CA PHE A 44 1.14 -17.35 -6.76
C PHE A 44 2.35 -17.65 -5.86
N ARG A 45 2.25 -18.69 -5.02
CA ARG A 45 3.31 -19.15 -4.12
C ARG A 45 3.58 -20.64 -4.30
N LYS A 46 4.78 -21.00 -4.76
CA LYS A 46 5.32 -22.37 -4.68
C LYS A 46 6.27 -22.43 -3.48
N GLU A 47 5.80 -22.94 -2.35
CA GLU A 47 6.72 -23.36 -1.29
C GLU A 47 7.29 -24.73 -1.63
N SER A 48 8.59 -24.89 -1.41
CA SER A 48 9.28 -26.18 -1.40
C SER A 48 10.17 -26.26 -0.16
N SER A 49 10.65 -27.47 0.13
CA SER A 49 11.48 -27.82 1.30
C SER A 49 12.60 -26.82 1.58
N PRO A 50 13.02 -26.63 2.84
CA PRO A 50 14.11 -25.70 3.20
C PRO A 50 15.37 -26.02 2.37
N GLY A 51 15.71 -25.14 1.44
CA GLY A 51 16.78 -25.34 0.45
C GLY A 51 16.42 -24.96 -0.99
N LYS A 52 15.14 -25.01 -1.41
CA LYS A 52 14.70 -24.50 -2.72
C LYS A 52 13.45 -23.63 -2.55
N ALA A 53 13.55 -22.33 -2.80
CA ALA A 53 12.41 -21.40 -2.76
C ALA A 53 11.81 -21.19 -4.16
N GLY A 54 10.49 -21.31 -4.30
CA GLY A 54 9.81 -21.21 -5.58
C GLY A 54 9.63 -19.78 -6.11
N ARG A 55 9.32 -19.69 -7.41
CA ARG A 55 9.00 -18.47 -8.15
C ARG A 55 7.64 -17.88 -7.74
N ARG A 56 7.45 -16.58 -7.94
CA ARG A 56 6.19 -15.85 -7.74
C ARG A 56 5.76 -15.17 -9.02
N TYR A 57 4.44 -15.07 -9.20
CA TYR A 57 3.79 -14.43 -10.33
C TYR A 57 2.66 -13.56 -9.77
N LEU A 58 2.51 -12.36 -10.30
CA LEU A 58 1.46 -11.40 -9.94
C LEU A 58 0.57 -11.15 -11.15
N PHE A 59 -0.75 -11.25 -10.96
CA PHE A 59 -1.74 -10.92 -11.98
C PHE A 59 -2.36 -9.56 -11.64
N ASN A 60 -2.01 -8.51 -12.38
CA ASN A 60 -2.31 -7.09 -12.13
C ASN A 60 -1.66 -6.47 -10.88
N CYS A 61 -1.36 -5.18 -10.96
CA CYS A 61 -0.74 -4.38 -9.90
C CYS A 61 -1.48 -3.05 -9.69
N GLY A 62 -2.69 -3.14 -9.11
CA GLY A 62 -3.46 -1.96 -8.69
C GLY A 62 -2.84 -1.23 -7.49
N GLU A 63 -3.40 -0.06 -7.15
CA GLU A 63 -2.96 0.68 -5.96
C GLU A 63 -3.08 -0.16 -4.67
N GLY A 64 -2.19 0.08 -3.72
CA GLY A 64 -2.17 -0.56 -2.41
C GLY A 64 -1.53 -1.95 -2.40
N VAL A 65 -1.21 -2.56 -3.54
CA VAL A 65 -0.57 -3.90 -3.59
C VAL A 65 0.74 -3.92 -2.81
N GLN A 66 1.58 -2.90 -2.95
CA GLN A 66 2.85 -2.83 -2.22
C GLN A 66 2.63 -2.71 -0.70
N ARG A 67 1.72 -1.82 -0.25
CA ARG A 67 1.35 -1.63 1.16
C ARG A 67 0.85 -2.93 1.78
N LEU A 68 -0.01 -3.63 1.04
CA LEU A 68 -0.62 -4.90 1.44
C LEU A 68 0.39 -6.06 1.52
N MET A 69 1.33 -6.14 0.57
CA MET A 69 2.43 -7.09 0.61
C MET A 69 3.33 -6.86 1.83
N GLN A 70 3.65 -5.60 2.14
CA GLN A 70 4.40 -5.28 3.35
C GLN A 70 3.60 -5.67 4.60
N GLU A 71 2.32 -5.30 4.70
CA GLU A 71 1.47 -5.52 5.87
C GLU A 71 1.50 -6.97 6.32
N HIS A 72 1.28 -7.91 5.39
CA HIS A 72 1.26 -9.35 5.65
C HIS A 72 2.60 -10.06 5.44
N LYS A 73 3.71 -9.32 5.40
CA LYS A 73 5.08 -9.84 5.27
C LYS A 73 5.28 -10.72 4.02
N LEU A 74 4.52 -10.46 2.95
CA LEU A 74 4.62 -11.14 1.67
C LEU A 74 5.89 -10.66 0.95
N LYS A 75 6.97 -11.45 1.04
CA LYS A 75 8.26 -11.10 0.40
C LYS A 75 8.10 -10.90 -1.11
N VAL A 76 8.56 -9.75 -1.62
CA VAL A 76 8.60 -9.45 -3.06
C VAL A 76 9.72 -10.22 -3.78
N ALA A 77 10.73 -10.70 -3.04
CA ALA A 77 11.82 -11.51 -3.56
C ALA A 77 11.32 -12.70 -4.42
N ARG A 78 11.85 -12.80 -5.65
CA ARG A 78 11.48 -13.75 -6.72
C ARG A 78 10.10 -13.50 -7.36
N LEU A 79 9.65 -12.25 -7.38
CA LEU A 79 8.58 -11.79 -8.27
C LEU A 79 9.15 -11.56 -9.67
N ASP A 80 9.31 -12.65 -10.40
CA ASP A 80 10.03 -12.66 -11.68
C ASP A 80 9.12 -12.20 -12.84
N ASN A 81 7.79 -12.32 -12.69
CA ASN A 81 6.82 -11.96 -13.73
C ASN A 81 5.58 -11.22 -13.17
N ILE A 82 5.14 -10.19 -13.90
CA ILE A 82 3.87 -9.49 -13.70
C ILE A 82 3.03 -9.58 -14.98
N PHE A 83 1.83 -10.13 -14.89
CA PHE A 83 0.88 -10.25 -16.00
C PHE A 83 -0.26 -9.25 -15.81
N LEU A 84 -0.38 -8.28 -16.71
CA LEU A 84 -1.41 -7.24 -16.69
C LEU A 84 -2.53 -7.62 -17.67
N THR A 85 -3.76 -7.73 -17.18
CA THR A 85 -4.91 -8.17 -18.01
C THR A 85 -5.51 -7.02 -18.82
N ARG A 86 -5.32 -5.76 -18.37
CA ARG A 86 -5.81 -4.52 -19.02
C ARG A 86 -4.90 -3.33 -18.67
N MET A 87 -4.78 -2.36 -19.57
CA MET A 87 -4.17 -1.05 -19.28
C MET A 87 -5.23 -0.07 -18.75
N HIS A 88 -5.67 -0.27 -17.51
CA HIS A 88 -6.60 0.63 -16.80
C HIS A 88 -6.08 0.85 -15.37
N TRP A 89 -6.39 1.98 -14.74
CA TRP A 89 -5.76 2.37 -13.47
C TRP A 89 -5.87 1.30 -12.37
N CYS A 90 -7.00 0.59 -12.28
CA CYS A 90 -7.17 -0.50 -11.31
C CYS A 90 -6.21 -1.69 -11.51
N ASN A 91 -5.69 -1.87 -12.72
CA ASN A 91 -4.75 -2.92 -13.08
C ASN A 91 -3.28 -2.49 -12.94
N VAL A 92 -2.97 -1.18 -13.04
CA VAL A 92 -1.60 -0.68 -13.19
C VAL A 92 -1.18 0.47 -12.25
N GLY A 93 -2.09 1.01 -11.43
CA GLY A 93 -1.84 2.19 -10.59
C GLY A 93 -0.71 2.00 -9.56
N GLY A 94 -0.63 0.82 -8.94
CA GLY A 94 0.46 0.48 -8.01
C GLY A 94 1.73 -0.03 -8.69
N LEU A 95 1.77 -0.09 -10.03
CA LEU A 95 2.92 -0.65 -10.76
C LEU A 95 4.18 0.20 -10.60
N CYS A 96 4.03 1.54 -10.51
CA CYS A 96 5.17 2.42 -10.28
C CYS A 96 5.83 2.17 -8.92
N GLY A 97 5.04 2.17 -7.83
CA GLY A 97 5.52 1.87 -6.48
C GLY A 97 6.12 0.46 -6.37
N MET A 98 5.51 -0.53 -7.05
CA MET A 98 6.05 -1.87 -7.16
C MET A 98 7.42 -1.90 -7.86
N ILE A 99 7.58 -1.22 -9.01
CA ILE A 99 8.87 -1.15 -9.73
C ILE A 99 9.96 -0.51 -8.87
N LEU A 100 9.65 0.56 -8.15
CA LEU A 100 10.59 1.21 -7.22
C LEU A 100 10.97 0.27 -6.06
N THR A 101 9.98 -0.43 -5.48
CA THR A 101 10.22 -1.46 -4.44
C THR A 101 11.08 -2.62 -4.96
N LEU A 102 10.85 -3.09 -6.19
CA LEU A 102 11.64 -4.15 -6.83
C LEU A 102 13.11 -3.73 -7.03
N LYS A 103 13.33 -2.49 -7.49
CA LYS A 103 14.66 -1.86 -7.64
C LYS A 103 15.39 -1.79 -6.30
N GLU A 104 14.74 -1.31 -5.24
CA GLU A 104 15.33 -1.26 -3.89
C GLU A 104 15.62 -2.65 -3.30
N THR A 105 14.79 -3.65 -3.62
CA THR A 105 15.01 -5.04 -3.20
C THR A 105 16.20 -5.69 -3.92
N GLY A 106 16.78 -5.03 -4.93
CA GLY A 106 17.91 -5.55 -5.71
C GLY A 106 17.52 -6.71 -6.64
N LEU A 107 16.26 -6.77 -7.08
CA LEU A 107 15.85 -7.77 -8.08
C LEU A 107 16.37 -7.36 -9.46
N PRO A 108 17.25 -8.17 -10.09
CA PRO A 108 17.98 -7.73 -11.28
C PRO A 108 17.10 -7.66 -12.53
N LYS A 109 15.99 -8.42 -12.57
CA LYS A 109 15.09 -8.51 -13.72
C LYS A 109 13.65 -8.74 -13.27
N CYS A 110 12.69 -8.08 -13.93
CA CYS A 110 11.27 -8.39 -13.84
C CYS A 110 10.68 -8.39 -15.25
N VAL A 111 9.96 -9.45 -15.62
CA VAL A 111 9.29 -9.56 -16.92
C VAL A 111 7.85 -9.09 -16.79
N LEU A 112 7.50 -8.03 -17.51
CA LEU A 112 6.12 -7.57 -17.60
C LEU A 112 5.49 -8.09 -18.89
N SER A 113 4.29 -8.62 -18.79
CA SER A 113 3.47 -9.06 -19.91
C SER A 113 2.14 -8.33 -19.84
N GLY A 114 1.63 -7.81 -20.95
CA GLY A 114 0.37 -7.08 -20.97
C GLY A 114 -0.02 -6.59 -22.36
N PRO A 115 -1.07 -5.76 -22.45
CA PRO A 115 -1.50 -5.14 -23.71
C PRO A 115 -0.40 -4.25 -24.32
N PRO A 116 -0.43 -3.98 -25.64
CA PRO A 116 0.67 -3.32 -26.36
C PRO A 116 1.00 -1.90 -25.85
N GLN A 117 0.08 -1.23 -25.16
CA GLN A 117 0.31 0.10 -24.58
C GLN A 117 1.23 0.08 -23.34
N LEU A 118 1.53 -1.10 -22.78
CA LEU A 118 2.37 -1.27 -21.59
C LEU A 118 3.78 -0.66 -21.74
N GLU A 119 4.42 -0.83 -22.89
CA GLU A 119 5.78 -0.29 -23.12
C GLU A 119 5.81 1.23 -22.98
N LYS A 120 4.87 1.92 -23.64
CA LYS A 120 4.69 3.38 -23.56
C LYS A 120 4.27 3.85 -22.16
N TYR A 121 3.52 3.03 -21.41
CA TYR A 121 3.20 3.33 -20.00
C TYR A 121 4.46 3.28 -19.11
N LEU A 122 5.35 2.31 -19.32
CA LEU A 122 6.64 2.23 -18.61
C LEU A 122 7.60 3.35 -19.02
N GLU A 123 7.54 3.84 -20.27
CA GLU A 123 8.24 5.06 -20.67
C GLU A 123 7.68 6.30 -19.97
N ALA A 124 6.36 6.42 -19.88
CA ALA A 124 5.69 7.53 -19.21
C ALA A 124 6.02 7.60 -17.70
N ILE A 125 6.19 6.46 -17.02
CA ILE A 125 6.65 6.41 -15.62
C ILE A 125 8.05 7.03 -15.44
N LYS A 126 8.96 6.87 -16.41
CA LYS A 126 10.33 7.41 -16.35
C LYS A 126 10.38 8.94 -16.27
N ILE A 127 9.30 9.64 -16.65
CA ILE A 127 9.18 11.11 -16.50
C ILE A 127 9.40 11.53 -15.05
N PHE A 128 8.95 10.71 -14.10
CA PHE A 128 8.91 11.08 -12.69
C PHE A 128 9.62 10.09 -11.76
N SER A 129 9.77 8.82 -12.13
CA SER A 129 10.66 7.86 -11.43
C SER A 129 12.15 8.09 -11.71
N GLY A 130 12.47 8.92 -12.70
CA GLY A 130 13.81 9.06 -13.26
C GLY A 130 14.34 7.75 -13.88
N PRO A 131 15.67 7.66 -14.13
CA PRO A 131 16.28 6.47 -14.71
C PRO A 131 16.16 5.24 -13.81
N LEU A 132 15.47 4.21 -14.30
CA LEU A 132 15.31 2.90 -13.65
C LEU A 132 16.58 2.03 -13.79
N LYS A 133 17.77 2.63 -13.64
CA LYS A 133 19.06 1.93 -13.60
C LYS A 133 19.07 0.95 -12.42
N GLY A 134 19.56 -0.27 -12.65
CA GLY A 134 19.65 -1.33 -11.63
C GLY A 134 18.53 -2.38 -11.69
N ILE A 135 17.53 -2.23 -12.55
CA ILE A 135 16.49 -3.25 -12.80
C ILE A 135 16.24 -3.41 -14.31
N ASP A 136 16.34 -4.64 -14.80
CA ASP A 136 15.98 -5.01 -16.18
C ASP A 136 14.47 -5.26 -16.27
N LEU A 137 13.73 -4.24 -16.72
CA LEU A 137 12.30 -4.33 -17.01
C LEU A 137 12.09 -4.80 -18.44
N ALA A 138 11.96 -6.11 -18.62
CA ALA A 138 11.71 -6.70 -19.92
C ALA A 138 10.20 -6.73 -20.21
N VAL A 139 9.74 -6.02 -21.23
CA VAL A 139 8.37 -6.14 -21.73
C VAL A 139 8.28 -7.30 -22.71
N ARG A 140 7.40 -8.27 -22.45
CA ARG A 140 7.05 -9.30 -23.43
C ARG A 140 5.98 -8.73 -24.37
N PRO A 141 6.20 -8.74 -25.70
CA PRO A 141 5.18 -8.32 -26.65
C PRO A 141 3.91 -9.18 -26.51
N HIS A 142 2.75 -8.54 -26.61
CA HIS A 142 1.45 -9.22 -26.60
C HIS A 142 1.30 -10.27 -27.73
N SER A 143 1.99 -10.05 -28.85
CA SER A 143 2.04 -10.96 -30.00
C SER A 143 3.00 -12.15 -29.83
N ALA A 144 3.75 -12.21 -28.74
CA ALA A 144 4.65 -13.33 -28.46
C ALA A 144 3.84 -14.61 -28.13
N PRO A 145 4.39 -15.82 -28.40
CA PRO A 145 3.74 -17.09 -28.05
C PRO A 145 3.62 -17.28 -26.52
N GLU A 146 3.26 -18.48 -26.06
CA GLU A 146 3.16 -18.83 -24.64
C GLU A 146 4.41 -18.40 -23.82
N TYR A 147 4.21 -17.77 -22.66
CA TYR A 147 5.26 -17.69 -21.66
C TYR A 147 5.43 -19.09 -21.03
N LYS A 148 6.65 -19.56 -20.87
CA LYS A 148 6.91 -20.90 -20.33
C LYS A 148 8.14 -20.90 -19.44
N ASP A 149 8.01 -21.50 -18.28
CA ASP A 149 9.14 -21.79 -17.39
C ASP A 149 9.05 -23.18 -16.74
N GLU A 150 9.91 -23.46 -15.77
CA GLU A 150 9.96 -24.75 -15.04
C GLU A 150 8.71 -25.08 -14.19
N THR A 151 7.75 -24.17 -14.07
CA THR A 151 6.58 -24.31 -13.20
C THR A 151 5.27 -24.22 -13.97
N MET A 152 5.14 -23.28 -14.90
CA MET A 152 3.91 -23.10 -15.67
C MET A 152 4.16 -22.62 -17.10
N THR A 153 3.22 -22.98 -17.98
CA THR A 153 3.00 -22.31 -19.26
C THR A 153 1.83 -21.35 -19.10
N VAL A 154 2.00 -20.07 -19.47
CA VAL A 154 0.98 -19.02 -19.48
C VAL A 154 0.69 -18.58 -20.91
N PHE A 155 -0.53 -18.86 -21.39
CA PHE A 155 -1.03 -18.43 -22.70
C PHE A 155 -1.69 -17.07 -22.61
N GLN A 156 -1.23 -16.14 -23.44
CA GLN A 156 -1.83 -14.82 -23.63
C GLN A 156 -2.87 -14.90 -24.73
N ILE A 157 -4.10 -14.47 -24.47
CA ILE A 157 -5.18 -14.46 -25.46
C ILE A 157 -5.70 -13.01 -25.55
N PRO A 158 -5.73 -12.37 -26.73
CA PRO A 158 -6.50 -11.15 -26.95
C PRO A 158 -8.00 -11.42 -27.02
N ILE A 159 -8.77 -10.54 -26.41
CA ILE A 159 -10.19 -10.33 -26.71
C ILE A 159 -10.43 -8.82 -26.84
N TYR A 160 -11.31 -8.45 -27.76
CA TYR A 160 -11.73 -7.08 -28.10
C TYR A 160 -13.25 -6.95 -27.89
N SER A 161 -13.73 -5.72 -27.72
CA SER A 161 -15.17 -5.45 -27.59
C SER A 161 -15.89 -5.53 -28.93
N GLU A 162 -17.17 -5.91 -28.93
CA GLU A 162 -18.06 -5.75 -30.08
C GLU A 162 -18.62 -4.32 -30.21
N ARG A 163 -18.50 -3.49 -29.17
CA ARG A 163 -18.93 -2.09 -29.21
C ARG A 163 -17.97 -1.26 -30.07
N ALA A 164 -18.23 -1.22 -31.37
CA ALA A 164 -17.65 -0.22 -32.26
C ALA A 164 -18.19 1.17 -31.85
N SER A 165 -17.31 2.04 -31.35
CA SER A 165 -17.65 3.41 -30.99
C SER A 165 -18.17 4.18 -32.23
N PRO A 166 -19.36 4.83 -32.16
CA PRO A 166 -19.88 5.63 -33.27
C PRO A 166 -19.12 6.96 -33.34
N VAL A 167 -17.92 6.93 -33.93
CA VAL A 167 -17.12 8.12 -34.22
C VAL A 167 -17.14 8.38 -35.72
N ASP A 168 -17.52 9.61 -36.02
CA ASP A 168 -17.69 10.22 -37.34
C ASP A 168 -16.62 9.79 -38.38
N GLN A 169 -17.07 9.26 -39.53
CA GLN A 169 -16.18 8.78 -40.60
C GLN A 169 -15.45 9.90 -41.36
N SER A 170 -15.65 11.17 -40.98
CA SER A 170 -15.14 12.33 -41.71
C SER A 170 -13.72 12.79 -41.35
N GLN A 171 -13.09 12.32 -40.26
CA GLN A 171 -11.72 12.70 -39.87
C GLN A 171 -10.81 11.53 -39.43
N ALA A 172 -10.53 10.62 -40.37
CA ALA A 172 -9.52 9.58 -40.19
C ALA A 172 -8.07 10.12 -40.29
N SER A 173 -7.61 10.87 -39.27
CA SER A 173 -6.18 11.14 -39.07
C SER A 173 -5.53 10.04 -38.23
N SER A 174 -4.39 9.52 -38.68
CA SER A 174 -3.78 8.28 -38.19
C SER A 174 -3.29 8.32 -36.74
N SER A 175 -4.02 7.69 -35.79
CA SER A 175 -3.41 7.03 -34.59
C SER A 175 -4.39 6.26 -33.67
N SER A 176 -5.64 6.00 -34.06
CA SER A 176 -6.59 5.23 -33.23
C SER A 176 -6.27 3.73 -33.22
N LEU A 177 -5.41 3.29 -32.30
CA LEU A 177 -5.27 1.88 -31.96
C LEU A 177 -6.62 1.38 -31.39
N PRO A 178 -7.14 0.22 -31.82
CA PRO A 178 -8.43 -0.28 -31.37
C PRO A 178 -8.46 -0.51 -29.86
N GLU A 179 -9.60 -0.19 -29.24
CA GLU A 179 -9.76 -0.17 -27.79
C GLU A 179 -9.60 -1.57 -27.17
N VAL A 180 -8.67 -1.63 -26.21
CA VAL A 180 -8.49 -2.69 -25.21
C VAL A 180 -8.33 -4.12 -25.74
N ALA A 181 -7.09 -4.49 -26.10
CA ALA A 181 -6.68 -5.88 -26.05
C ALA A 181 -6.64 -6.35 -24.59
N PHE A 182 -7.49 -7.32 -24.21
CA PHE A 182 -7.33 -8.04 -22.96
C PHE A 182 -6.19 -9.06 -23.05
N MET A 183 -5.66 -9.48 -21.90
CA MET A 183 -4.66 -10.53 -21.86
C MET A 183 -5.04 -11.59 -20.82
N PHE A 184 -5.72 -12.65 -21.28
CA PHE A 184 -5.98 -13.81 -20.42
C PHE A 184 -4.68 -14.54 -20.07
N SER A 185 -4.72 -15.32 -18.99
CA SER A 185 -3.65 -16.26 -18.65
C SER A 185 -4.25 -17.63 -18.42
N LEU A 186 -4.30 -18.45 -19.48
CA LEU A 186 -4.45 -19.88 -19.25
C LEU A 186 -3.12 -20.40 -18.75
N SER A 187 -3.12 -20.96 -17.54
CA SER A 187 -1.89 -21.34 -16.85
C SER A 187 -1.89 -22.83 -16.58
N GLN A 188 -1.11 -23.57 -17.36
CA GLN A 188 -0.96 -25.01 -17.20
C GLN A 188 0.24 -25.29 -16.29
N LEU A 189 -0.03 -25.79 -15.07
CA LEU A 189 1.02 -26.31 -14.20
C LEU A 189 1.60 -27.58 -14.82
N HIS A 190 2.93 -27.61 -14.98
CA HIS A 190 3.59 -28.77 -15.58
C HIS A 190 3.41 -30.02 -14.72
N VAL A 191 3.45 -31.20 -15.36
CA VAL A 191 3.38 -32.50 -14.68
C VAL A 191 4.53 -32.61 -13.68
N LYS A 192 4.22 -32.83 -12.40
CA LYS A 192 5.26 -33.06 -11.41
C LYS A 192 5.64 -34.54 -11.46
N LYS A 193 6.86 -34.84 -11.91
CA LYS A 193 7.43 -36.19 -11.80
C LYS A 193 7.34 -36.67 -10.35
N GLY A 194 7.04 -37.96 -10.19
CA GLY A 194 6.89 -38.58 -8.88
C GLY A 194 8.11 -38.38 -7.98
N ASN A 195 7.88 -38.31 -6.67
CA ASN A 195 8.98 -38.33 -5.72
C ASN A 195 9.54 -39.76 -5.65
N PHE A 196 10.87 -39.90 -5.67
CA PHE A 196 11.54 -41.19 -5.49
C PHE A 196 11.29 -41.77 -4.10
N LEU A 197 10.83 -43.01 -4.04
CA LEU A 197 10.43 -43.73 -2.83
C LEU A 197 11.64 -44.48 -2.26
N VAL A 198 12.48 -43.77 -1.51
CA VAL A 198 13.74 -44.30 -0.92
C VAL A 198 13.54 -45.61 -0.14
N LEU A 199 12.41 -45.77 0.56
CA LEU A 199 12.10 -47.01 1.29
C LEU A 199 11.84 -48.19 0.34
N LYS A 200 11.02 -47.98 -0.69
CA LYS A 200 10.69 -49.00 -1.69
C LYS A 200 11.90 -49.38 -2.54
N ALA A 201 12.79 -48.42 -2.83
CA ALA A 201 14.08 -48.69 -3.47
C ALA A 201 15.02 -49.55 -2.60
N LYS A 202 15.02 -49.34 -1.27
CA LYS A 202 15.78 -50.18 -0.33
C LYS A 202 15.21 -51.59 -0.20
N GLU A 203 13.89 -51.75 -0.21
CA GLU A 203 13.22 -53.06 -0.24
C GLU A 203 13.56 -53.86 -1.51
N LEU A 204 13.79 -53.17 -2.64
CA LEU A 204 14.26 -53.75 -3.91
C LEU A 204 15.79 -53.93 -3.99
N GLY A 205 16.53 -53.71 -2.89
CA GLY A 205 17.98 -53.92 -2.83
C GLY A 205 18.84 -52.89 -3.58
N LEU A 206 18.28 -51.72 -3.92
CA LEU A 206 18.95 -50.73 -4.76
C LEU A 206 19.91 -49.82 -3.97
N PRO A 207 21.10 -49.48 -4.51
CA PRO A 207 21.97 -48.48 -3.90
C PRO A 207 21.33 -47.09 -3.95
N VAL A 208 21.54 -46.31 -2.89
CA VAL A 208 20.89 -44.99 -2.68
C VAL A 208 21.38 -43.90 -3.67
N ILE A 209 22.41 -44.20 -4.47
CA ILE A 209 22.94 -43.35 -5.53
C ILE A 209 22.95 -44.18 -6.81
N VAL A 210 22.09 -43.83 -7.78
CA VAL A 210 21.98 -44.52 -9.07
C VAL A 210 22.66 -43.67 -10.15
N THR A 211 23.83 -44.11 -10.62
CA THR A 211 24.35 -43.72 -11.94
C THR A 211 23.52 -44.42 -13.04
N PRO A 212 23.34 -43.81 -14.23
CA PRO A 212 22.41 -44.29 -15.24
C PRO A 212 22.99 -45.44 -16.08
N VAL A 213 23.50 -46.48 -15.44
CA VAL A 213 24.03 -47.68 -16.10
C VAL A 213 23.59 -48.91 -15.29
N ILE A 214 22.91 -49.84 -15.97
CA ILE A 214 22.38 -51.11 -15.43
C ILE A 214 21.23 -50.93 -14.41
N LEU A 215 19.97 -50.94 -14.91
CA LEU A 215 18.81 -51.63 -14.32
C LEU A 215 17.53 -51.34 -15.14
N GLN A 216 16.80 -52.39 -15.54
CA GLN A 216 15.47 -52.28 -16.17
C GLN A 216 14.38 -52.13 -15.09
N ILE A 217 14.31 -50.97 -14.44
CA ILE A 217 13.26 -50.67 -13.45
C ILE A 217 12.39 -49.54 -13.97
N LEU A 218 11.07 -49.73 -13.96
CA LEU A 218 10.14 -48.73 -14.45
C LEU A 218 9.99 -47.60 -13.41
N PRO A 219 9.92 -46.32 -13.82
CA PRO A 219 9.74 -45.21 -12.88
C PRO A 219 8.54 -45.35 -11.95
N GLU A 220 7.50 -46.07 -12.40
CA GLU A 220 6.26 -46.38 -11.67
C GLU A 220 6.50 -47.30 -10.45
N GLU A 221 7.56 -48.11 -10.47
CA GLU A 221 7.88 -49.03 -9.38
C GLU A 221 8.57 -48.31 -8.22
N ILE A 222 9.33 -47.26 -8.50
CA ILE A 222 10.23 -46.57 -7.56
C ILE A 222 9.87 -45.11 -7.26
N CYS A 223 8.87 -44.54 -7.92
CA CYS A 223 8.37 -43.19 -7.68
C CYS A 223 6.88 -43.19 -7.33
N THR A 224 6.39 -42.12 -6.69
CA THR A 224 4.93 -41.88 -6.62
C THR A 224 4.35 -41.67 -8.02
N PRO A 225 3.04 -41.89 -8.26
CA PRO A 225 2.40 -41.51 -9.52
C PRO A 225 2.68 -40.05 -9.89
N PRO A 226 2.83 -39.72 -11.19
CA PRO A 226 2.99 -38.34 -11.64
C PRO A 226 1.72 -37.53 -11.35
N ASP A 227 1.89 -36.30 -10.86
CA ASP A 227 0.80 -35.38 -10.57
C ASP A 227 0.36 -34.72 -11.90
N PRO A 228 -0.86 -34.99 -12.42
CA PRO A 228 -1.30 -34.56 -13.74
C PRO A 228 -1.35 -33.02 -13.83
N GLY A 229 -1.09 -32.47 -15.01
CA GLY A 229 -1.09 -31.02 -15.22
C GLY A 229 -2.46 -30.42 -14.95
N VAL A 230 -2.53 -29.42 -14.06
CA VAL A 230 -3.77 -28.72 -13.71
C VAL A 230 -3.78 -27.36 -14.40
N ALA A 231 -4.90 -27.04 -15.06
CA ALA A 231 -5.12 -25.71 -15.64
C ALA A 231 -5.88 -24.81 -14.65
N PHE A 232 -5.58 -23.51 -14.69
CA PHE A 232 -6.46 -22.47 -14.16
C PHE A 232 -6.58 -21.32 -15.17
N VAL A 233 -7.68 -20.58 -15.07
CA VAL A 233 -8.01 -19.46 -15.95
C VAL A 233 -8.13 -18.19 -15.12
N VAL A 234 -7.58 -17.09 -15.61
CA VAL A 234 -7.86 -15.74 -15.11
C VAL A 234 -8.56 -14.96 -16.21
N VAL A 235 -9.79 -14.50 -15.94
CA VAL A 235 -10.69 -13.87 -16.92
C VAL A 235 -11.14 -12.49 -16.41
N GLU A 236 -10.90 -11.45 -17.20
CA GLU A 236 -11.44 -10.10 -16.96
C GLU A 236 -12.49 -9.77 -18.03
N CYS A 237 -13.67 -9.35 -17.59
CA CYS A 237 -14.77 -8.93 -18.45
C CYS A 237 -15.31 -7.60 -17.89
N PRO A 238 -14.92 -6.44 -18.43
CA PRO A 238 -15.16 -5.15 -17.79
C PRO A 238 -16.61 -4.65 -17.91
N ASP A 239 -17.34 -5.12 -18.92
CA ASP A 239 -18.70 -4.73 -19.28
C ASP A 239 -19.29 -5.75 -20.28
N GLU A 240 -20.57 -5.60 -20.58
CA GLU A 240 -21.37 -6.49 -21.43
C GLU A 240 -20.81 -6.68 -22.85
N GLY A 241 -20.09 -5.69 -23.40
CA GLY A 241 -19.56 -5.72 -24.76
C GLY A 241 -18.44 -6.75 -24.99
N PHE A 242 -18.01 -7.43 -23.91
CA PHE A 242 -17.00 -8.49 -23.92
C PHE A 242 -17.59 -9.88 -23.65
N ILE A 243 -18.86 -9.98 -23.28
CA ILE A 243 -19.50 -11.26 -22.91
C ILE A 243 -19.51 -12.22 -24.10
N GLN A 244 -20.01 -11.79 -25.26
CA GLN A 244 -20.10 -12.64 -26.45
C GLN A 244 -18.70 -13.05 -26.98
N PRO A 245 -17.71 -12.14 -27.12
CA PRO A 245 -16.34 -12.51 -27.48
C PRO A 245 -15.66 -13.51 -26.52
N ILE A 246 -15.96 -13.45 -25.21
CA ILE A 246 -15.49 -14.45 -24.23
C ILE A 246 -16.23 -15.79 -24.42
N CYS A 247 -17.55 -15.76 -24.58
CA CYS A 247 -18.38 -16.97 -24.70
C CYS A 247 -18.09 -17.78 -25.96
N GLU A 248 -17.70 -17.11 -27.05
CA GLU A 248 -17.45 -17.72 -28.35
C GLU A 248 -16.00 -18.15 -28.58
N ASN A 249 -15.05 -17.66 -27.78
CA ASN A 249 -13.61 -17.86 -27.99
C ASN A 249 -13.23 -19.35 -28.13
N ALA A 250 -12.61 -19.70 -29.25
CA ALA A 250 -12.21 -21.08 -29.56
C ALA A 250 -11.21 -21.67 -28.56
N THR A 251 -10.45 -20.83 -27.83
CA THR A 251 -9.49 -21.31 -26.83
C THR A 251 -10.20 -21.83 -25.59
N PHE A 252 -11.18 -21.10 -25.04
CA PHE A 252 -11.93 -21.56 -23.86
C PHE A 252 -12.72 -22.84 -24.15
N LYS A 253 -13.30 -22.98 -25.35
CA LYS A 253 -14.00 -24.19 -25.78
C LYS A 253 -13.14 -25.47 -25.70
N ARG A 254 -11.81 -25.38 -25.80
CA ARG A 254 -10.88 -26.53 -25.64
C ARG A 254 -10.70 -26.99 -24.19
N TYR A 255 -11.09 -26.17 -23.22
CA TYR A 255 -10.96 -26.43 -21.78
C TYR A 255 -12.33 -26.58 -21.08
N GLN A 256 -13.39 -26.72 -21.88
CA GLN A 256 -14.78 -26.90 -21.46
C GLN A 256 -15.27 -28.31 -21.84
N GLY A 257 -16.24 -28.85 -21.10
CA GLY A 257 -16.72 -30.22 -21.28
C GLY A 257 -15.64 -31.28 -20.99
N ASN A 258 -15.55 -32.32 -21.84
CA ASN A 258 -14.58 -33.41 -21.71
C ASN A 258 -13.19 -33.02 -22.26
N ALA A 259 -12.56 -32.01 -21.64
CA ALA A 259 -11.24 -31.53 -22.04
C ALA A 259 -10.10 -32.41 -21.49
N ASP A 260 -9.04 -32.62 -22.28
CA ASP A 260 -7.83 -33.38 -21.90
C ASP A 260 -7.08 -32.79 -20.68
N ALA A 261 -7.30 -31.50 -20.40
CA ALA A 261 -6.70 -30.76 -19.30
C ALA A 261 -7.79 -30.07 -18.46
N PRO A 262 -8.27 -30.69 -17.36
CA PRO A 262 -9.35 -30.13 -16.56
C PRO A 262 -8.93 -28.82 -15.87
N VAL A 263 -9.83 -27.84 -15.91
CA VAL A 263 -9.68 -26.56 -15.22
C VAL A 263 -10.07 -26.73 -13.75
N ALA A 264 -9.18 -26.41 -12.82
CA ALA A 264 -9.49 -26.50 -11.39
C ALA A 264 -10.07 -25.18 -10.82
N LEU A 265 -9.72 -24.04 -11.42
CA LEU A 265 -10.13 -22.72 -10.96
C LEU A 265 -10.32 -21.76 -12.16
N VAL A 266 -11.43 -21.02 -12.15
CA VAL A 266 -11.62 -19.83 -12.99
C VAL A 266 -11.74 -18.61 -12.07
N ALA A 267 -10.83 -17.66 -12.20
CA ALA A 267 -10.85 -16.40 -11.47
C ALA A 267 -11.48 -15.30 -12.33
N HIS A 268 -12.72 -14.95 -12.01
CA HIS A 268 -13.56 -13.97 -12.68
C HIS A 268 -13.34 -12.57 -12.11
N MET A 269 -13.05 -11.63 -13.01
CA MET A 269 -12.84 -10.21 -12.70
C MET A 269 -13.83 -9.42 -13.54
N ALA A 270 -15.09 -9.44 -13.12
CA ALA A 270 -16.22 -8.90 -13.85
C ALA A 270 -17.21 -8.22 -12.90
N PRO A 271 -17.80 -7.06 -13.28
CA PRO A 271 -18.77 -6.39 -12.44
C PRO A 271 -20.04 -7.23 -12.29
N GLU A 272 -20.87 -6.93 -11.30
CA GLU A 272 -22.01 -7.80 -10.95
C GLU A 272 -23.01 -7.94 -12.12
N CYS A 273 -23.28 -6.87 -12.87
CA CYS A 273 -24.13 -6.91 -14.07
C CYS A 273 -23.65 -7.87 -15.17
N VAL A 274 -22.35 -8.17 -15.24
CA VAL A 274 -21.80 -9.18 -16.17
C VAL A 274 -21.98 -10.59 -15.62
N LEU A 275 -21.97 -10.75 -14.29
CA LEU A 275 -22.18 -12.04 -13.62
C LEU A 275 -23.66 -12.44 -13.55
N GLU A 276 -24.57 -11.48 -13.66
CA GLU A 276 -26.02 -11.67 -13.80
C GLU A 276 -26.44 -12.04 -15.23
N ASP A 277 -25.62 -11.73 -16.25
CA ASP A 277 -25.96 -12.02 -17.64
C ASP A 277 -26.05 -13.55 -17.89
N PRO A 278 -27.21 -14.07 -18.35
CA PRO A 278 -27.41 -15.51 -18.57
C PRO A 278 -26.39 -16.15 -19.51
N ARG A 279 -25.84 -15.40 -20.48
CA ARG A 279 -24.82 -15.90 -21.43
C ARG A 279 -23.50 -16.17 -20.70
N TYR A 280 -23.13 -15.29 -19.77
CA TYR A 280 -21.93 -15.44 -18.95
C TYR A 280 -22.08 -16.59 -17.95
N GLN A 281 -23.25 -16.72 -17.31
CA GLN A 281 -23.56 -17.84 -16.41
C GLN A 281 -23.49 -19.19 -17.14
N GLN A 282 -24.11 -19.31 -18.32
CA GLN A 282 -23.99 -20.50 -19.18
C GLN A 282 -22.54 -20.79 -19.60
N TRP A 283 -21.70 -19.76 -19.76
CA TRP A 283 -20.28 -19.95 -20.04
C TRP A 283 -19.49 -20.46 -18.83
N MET A 284 -19.88 -20.07 -17.61
CA MET A 284 -19.31 -20.61 -16.36
C MET A 284 -19.63 -22.11 -16.20
N GLU A 285 -20.88 -22.52 -16.45
CA GLU A 285 -21.32 -23.93 -16.36
C GLU A 285 -20.53 -24.89 -17.26
N ARG A 286 -20.10 -24.43 -18.45
CA ARG A 286 -19.38 -25.25 -19.44
C ARG A 286 -18.03 -25.80 -18.95
N PHE A 287 -17.45 -25.24 -17.90
CA PHE A 287 -16.22 -25.79 -17.27
C PHE A 287 -16.50 -27.03 -16.40
N GLY A 288 -17.76 -27.37 -16.13
CA GLY A 288 -18.17 -28.57 -15.42
C GLY A 288 -18.08 -28.48 -13.88
N PRO A 289 -18.74 -29.40 -13.16
CA PRO A 289 -19.02 -29.28 -11.72
C PRO A 289 -17.80 -29.44 -10.81
N ALA A 290 -16.65 -29.90 -11.34
CA ALA A 290 -15.40 -30.03 -10.60
C ALA A 290 -14.58 -28.72 -10.56
N THR A 291 -14.96 -27.73 -11.37
CA THR A 291 -14.30 -26.42 -11.44
C THR A 291 -14.74 -25.54 -10.28
N GLN A 292 -13.81 -24.84 -9.65
CA GLN A 292 -14.14 -23.78 -8.69
C GLN A 292 -14.17 -22.42 -9.39
N HIS A 293 -15.15 -21.59 -9.06
CA HIS A 293 -15.26 -20.23 -9.59
C HIS A 293 -14.92 -19.23 -8.48
N LEU A 294 -14.06 -18.25 -8.78
CA LEU A 294 -13.65 -17.21 -7.85
C LEU A 294 -13.99 -15.85 -8.41
N VAL A 295 -14.88 -15.12 -7.73
CA VAL A 295 -15.31 -13.77 -8.13
C VAL A 295 -14.46 -12.71 -7.42
N LEU A 296 -13.95 -11.75 -8.20
CA LEU A 296 -13.07 -10.66 -7.76
C LEU A 296 -13.58 -9.30 -8.29
N ASN A 297 -14.65 -8.79 -7.67
CA ASN A 297 -15.34 -7.57 -8.10
C ASN A 297 -15.78 -6.66 -6.93
N GLU A 298 -16.53 -5.59 -7.21
CA GLU A 298 -17.01 -4.55 -6.28
C GLU A 298 -17.61 -5.10 -4.98
N SER A 299 -18.41 -6.17 -5.07
CA SER A 299 -19.12 -6.81 -3.95
C SER A 299 -18.22 -7.41 -2.87
N CYS A 300 -16.96 -7.75 -3.18
CA CYS A 300 -16.09 -8.49 -2.26
C CYS A 300 -15.64 -7.65 -1.05
N SER A 301 -16.38 -7.69 0.07
CA SER A 301 -16.09 -6.93 1.30
C SER A 301 -14.97 -7.56 2.11
N SER A 302 -13.78 -6.94 2.16
CA SER A 302 -12.67 -7.42 3.01
C SER A 302 -11.76 -6.27 3.48
N VAL A 303 -11.39 -6.31 4.76
CA VAL A 303 -10.43 -5.38 5.38
C VAL A 303 -9.00 -5.86 5.09
N HIS A 304 -8.18 -4.95 4.58
CA HIS A 304 -6.85 -5.23 4.04
C HIS A 304 -5.75 -4.34 4.64
N ASN A 305 -6.11 -3.22 5.28
CA ASN A 305 -5.20 -2.35 6.04
C ASN A 305 -5.51 -2.44 7.54
N LEU A 306 -5.42 -3.64 8.12
CA LEU A 306 -5.79 -3.95 9.50
C LEU A 306 -5.10 -3.00 10.51
N ARG A 307 -3.83 -2.68 10.28
CA ARG A 307 -3.05 -1.78 11.15
C ARG A 307 -3.53 -0.34 11.13
N SER A 308 -4.07 0.12 10.00
CA SER A 308 -4.70 1.45 9.91
C SER A 308 -6.00 1.50 10.71
N HIS A 309 -6.82 0.45 10.64
CA HIS A 309 -8.01 0.32 11.51
C HIS A 309 -7.62 0.24 12.99
N LYS A 310 -6.62 -0.59 13.36
CA LYS A 310 -6.13 -0.68 14.75
C LYS A 310 -5.73 0.69 15.30
N ILE A 311 -4.83 1.39 14.60
CA ILE A 311 -4.30 2.67 15.09
C ILE A 311 -5.41 3.73 15.16
N GLN A 312 -6.32 3.80 14.18
CA GLN A 312 -7.44 4.75 14.27
C GLN A 312 -8.39 4.42 15.43
N THR A 313 -8.70 3.14 15.67
CA THR A 313 -9.51 2.73 16.84
C THR A 313 -8.84 3.16 18.15
N GLN A 314 -7.52 2.97 18.28
CA GLN A 314 -6.77 3.33 19.48
C GLN A 314 -6.65 4.85 19.67
N LEU A 315 -6.44 5.62 18.60
CA LEU A 315 -6.47 7.09 18.63
C LEU A 315 -7.88 7.64 18.93
N SER A 316 -8.93 6.98 18.45
CA SER A 316 -10.33 7.31 18.76
C SER A 316 -10.67 7.14 20.24
N LEU A 317 -9.94 6.34 21.01
CA LEU A 317 -10.10 6.28 22.48
C LEU A 317 -9.63 7.57 23.15
N ILE A 318 -8.63 8.24 22.57
CA ILE A 318 -8.09 9.51 23.08
C ILE A 318 -9.09 10.65 22.77
N HIS A 319 -9.41 10.86 21.48
CA HIS A 319 -10.29 11.94 21.05
C HIS A 319 -11.12 11.59 19.79
N PRO A 320 -12.37 11.09 19.92
CA PRO A 320 -13.19 10.60 18.81
C PRO A 320 -13.43 11.61 17.67
N THR A 321 -13.53 12.91 17.99
CA THR A 321 -13.82 13.95 16.98
C THR A 321 -12.60 14.27 16.09
N LEU A 322 -11.38 14.11 16.64
CA LEU A 322 -10.12 14.30 15.90
C LEU A 322 -9.74 13.03 15.15
N PHE A 323 -10.08 11.86 15.70
CA PHE A 323 -9.79 10.55 15.14
C PHE A 323 -11.09 9.75 14.94
N PRO A 324 -11.92 10.11 13.94
CA PRO A 324 -13.18 9.42 13.70
C PRO A 324 -12.96 7.95 13.34
N PRO A 325 -13.81 7.01 13.79
CA PRO A 325 -13.68 5.60 13.48
C PRO A 325 -13.82 5.34 11.97
N LEU A 326 -12.99 4.46 11.42
CA LEU A 326 -13.04 4.13 9.99
C LEU A 326 -14.29 3.32 9.65
N THR A 327 -14.91 3.64 8.53
CA THR A 327 -16.08 2.90 8.03
C THR A 327 -15.65 1.51 7.55
N ALA A 328 -16.25 0.47 8.14
CA ALA A 328 -16.08 -0.90 7.68
C ALA A 328 -16.78 -1.09 6.30
N PRO A 329 -16.19 -1.86 5.36
CA PRO A 329 -16.77 -2.05 4.04
C PRO A 329 -18.08 -2.87 4.12
N ARG A 330 -19.23 -2.19 4.08
CA ARG A 330 -20.55 -2.83 3.94
C ARG A 330 -20.67 -3.48 2.57
N CYS A 331 -21.21 -4.70 2.50
CA CYS A 331 -21.76 -5.19 1.25
C CYS A 331 -23.17 -4.62 1.09
N GLN A 332 -23.40 -3.87 0.02
CA GLN A 332 -24.71 -3.38 -0.40
C GLN A 332 -24.88 -3.85 -1.84
N GLU A 333 -25.64 -4.93 -2.02
CA GLU A 333 -26.31 -5.38 -3.25
C GLU A 333 -26.91 -6.77 -2.99
N GLU A 334 -28.00 -7.12 -3.68
CA GLU A 334 -28.42 -8.52 -3.78
C GLU A 334 -27.36 -9.25 -4.61
N HIS A 335 -26.72 -10.26 -4.03
CA HIS A 335 -25.67 -11.00 -4.72
C HIS A 335 -26.25 -11.80 -5.89
N ALA A 336 -25.59 -11.74 -7.05
CA ALA A 336 -25.90 -12.65 -8.16
C ALA A 336 -25.92 -14.11 -7.69
N ALA A 337 -27.02 -14.80 -7.97
CA ALA A 337 -27.16 -16.22 -7.71
C ALA A 337 -26.38 -17.01 -8.77
N PHE A 338 -25.44 -17.86 -8.34
CA PHE A 338 -24.59 -18.62 -9.26
C PHE A 338 -25.09 -20.06 -9.43
N PRO A 339 -25.16 -20.59 -10.67
CA PRO A 339 -25.48 -22.00 -10.91
C PRO A 339 -24.32 -22.95 -10.59
N VAL A 340 -23.11 -22.43 -10.38
CA VAL A 340 -21.87 -23.19 -10.15
C VAL A 340 -21.21 -22.87 -8.81
N PRO A 341 -20.41 -23.79 -8.23
CA PRO A 341 -19.68 -23.55 -6.97
C PRO A 341 -18.77 -22.32 -7.04
N THR A 342 -19.26 -21.23 -6.46
CA THR A 342 -18.63 -19.90 -6.57
C THR A 342 -18.26 -19.37 -5.19
N VAL A 343 -17.02 -18.87 -5.08
CA VAL A 343 -16.48 -18.21 -3.88
C VAL A 343 -16.18 -16.76 -4.24
N ARG A 344 -16.63 -15.80 -3.44
CA ARG A 344 -16.22 -14.39 -3.55
C ARG A 344 -14.86 -14.20 -2.86
N GLY A 345 -13.98 -13.39 -3.44
CA GLY A 345 -12.62 -13.24 -2.95
C GLY A 345 -12.52 -12.46 -1.64
N GLU A 346 -11.75 -12.99 -0.69
CA GLU A 346 -11.40 -12.31 0.56
C GLU A 346 -9.88 -12.01 0.58
N CYS A 347 -9.46 -11.00 1.35
CA CYS A 347 -8.05 -10.68 1.48
C CYS A 347 -7.28 -11.84 2.11
N LEU A 348 -6.17 -12.24 1.48
CA LEU A 348 -5.37 -13.42 1.82
C LEU A 348 -6.08 -14.77 1.66
N LEU A 349 -7.27 -14.83 1.05
CA LEU A 349 -7.90 -16.08 0.67
C LEU A 349 -6.98 -16.86 -0.27
N LYS A 350 -6.76 -18.13 0.07
CA LYS A 350 -5.88 -19.03 -0.69
C LYS A 350 -6.68 -20.14 -1.35
N TYR A 351 -6.34 -20.48 -2.58
CA TYR A 351 -6.72 -21.75 -3.20
C TYR A 351 -5.46 -22.58 -3.44
N GLN A 352 -5.37 -23.75 -2.81
CA GLN A 352 -4.29 -24.68 -3.05
C GLN A 352 -4.62 -25.56 -4.26
N LEU A 353 -3.77 -25.58 -5.29
CA LEU A 353 -3.97 -26.43 -6.46
C LEU A 353 -3.40 -27.85 -6.26
N ARG A 354 -2.31 -27.97 -5.48
CA ARG A 354 -1.60 -29.22 -5.20
C ARG A 354 -0.99 -29.21 -3.79
N PRO A 355 -0.96 -30.34 -3.06
CA PRO A 355 -1.34 -31.69 -3.51
C PRO A 355 -2.84 -31.99 -3.34
N ARG A 356 -3.59 -31.15 -2.63
CA ARG A 356 -5.05 -31.22 -2.52
C ARG A 356 -5.65 -29.92 -3.01
N ARG A 357 -6.82 -30.02 -3.65
CA ARG A 357 -7.62 -28.90 -4.14
C ARG A 357 -8.53 -28.43 -3.02
N GLU A 358 -8.14 -27.38 -2.32
CA GLU A 358 -8.86 -26.87 -1.14
C GLU A 358 -8.74 -25.36 -0.98
N TRP A 359 -9.78 -24.74 -0.42
CA TRP A 359 -9.78 -23.36 0.03
C TRP A 359 -9.13 -23.27 1.41
N GLN A 360 -8.19 -22.35 1.56
CA GLN A 360 -7.49 -22.08 2.81
C GLN A 360 -7.82 -20.67 3.29
N ARG A 361 -8.47 -20.63 4.46
CA ARG A 361 -8.96 -19.42 5.14
C ARG A 361 -8.13 -19.08 6.40
N ASP A 362 -7.06 -19.83 6.64
CA ASP A 362 -6.13 -19.71 7.78
C ASP A 362 -5.49 -18.33 7.94
N ALA A 363 -5.35 -17.61 6.83
CA ALA A 363 -4.75 -16.27 6.79
C ALA A 363 -5.78 -15.17 6.48
N VAL A 364 -7.07 -15.48 6.33
CA VAL A 364 -8.10 -14.45 6.10
C VAL A 364 -8.19 -13.57 7.33
N ILE A 365 -8.28 -12.27 7.11
CA ILE A 365 -8.23 -11.26 8.16
C ILE A 365 -9.64 -10.94 8.64
N VAL A 366 -9.85 -11.01 9.95
CA VAL A 366 -11.01 -10.42 10.62
C VAL A 366 -10.56 -9.12 11.28
N CYS A 367 -11.32 -8.05 11.11
CA CYS A 367 -11.09 -6.79 11.80
C CYS A 367 -11.93 -6.80 13.08
N ASN A 368 -11.29 -6.94 14.25
CA ASN A 368 -11.95 -6.92 15.55
C ASN A 368 -11.57 -5.63 16.32
N PRO A 369 -12.45 -4.60 16.37
CA PRO A 369 -12.19 -3.38 17.12
C PRO A 369 -11.99 -3.63 18.63
N ASP A 370 -12.68 -4.60 19.21
CA ASP A 370 -12.66 -4.85 20.65
C ASP A 370 -11.29 -5.38 21.12
N GLU A 371 -10.63 -6.21 20.29
CA GLU A 371 -9.24 -6.62 20.50
C GLU A 371 -8.28 -5.42 20.51
N PHE A 372 -8.45 -4.47 19.58
CA PHE A 372 -7.58 -3.28 19.50
C PHE A 372 -7.76 -2.34 20.69
N ILE A 373 -8.99 -2.27 21.23
CA ILE A 373 -9.31 -1.52 22.44
C ILE A 373 -8.67 -2.20 23.65
N ALA A 374 -8.86 -3.51 23.82
CA ALA A 374 -8.25 -4.28 24.91
C ALA A 374 -6.72 -4.13 24.93
N GLU A 375 -6.05 -4.31 23.79
CA GLU A 375 -4.60 -4.13 23.64
C GLU A 375 -4.11 -2.71 24.02
N ALA A 376 -4.92 -1.67 23.82
CA ALA A 376 -4.56 -0.31 24.23
C ALA A 376 -4.79 -0.07 25.73
N LEU A 377 -5.85 -0.64 26.29
CA LEU A 377 -6.19 -0.52 27.71
C LEU A 377 -5.21 -1.28 28.62
N GLU A 378 -4.47 -2.25 28.10
CA GLU A 378 -3.37 -2.95 28.77
C GLU A 378 -2.04 -2.15 28.81
N LEU A 379 -1.92 -1.05 28.06
CA LEU A 379 -0.68 -0.27 28.01
C LEU A 379 -0.45 0.54 29.30
N PRO A 380 0.78 0.54 29.87
CA PRO A 380 1.12 1.32 31.05
C PRO A 380 0.76 2.81 30.88
N ASN A 381 0.12 3.39 31.89
CA ASN A 381 -0.22 4.81 32.00
C ASN A 381 -1.13 5.36 30.87
N PHE A 382 -1.62 4.54 29.94
CA PHE A 382 -2.45 5.01 28.83
C PHE A 382 -3.83 5.48 29.31
N GLN A 383 -4.49 4.72 30.19
CA GLN A 383 -5.81 5.11 30.72
C GLN A 383 -5.74 6.42 31.52
N GLU A 384 -4.72 6.57 32.37
CA GLU A 384 -4.49 7.74 33.21
C GLU A 384 -4.23 8.99 32.35
N SER A 385 -3.28 8.90 31.40
CA SER A 385 -2.97 10.02 30.49
C SER A 385 -4.12 10.39 29.54
N VAL A 386 -5.00 9.45 29.18
CA VAL A 386 -6.25 9.76 28.46
C VAL A 386 -7.26 10.48 29.37
N GLN A 387 -7.34 10.12 30.66
CA GLN A 387 -8.19 10.84 31.61
C GLN A 387 -7.69 12.27 31.85
N GLU A 388 -6.38 12.44 32.12
CA GLU A 388 -5.74 13.76 32.26
C GLU A 388 -5.96 14.63 31.03
N TYR A 389 -5.79 14.07 29.83
CA TYR A 389 -6.05 14.77 28.57
C TYR A 389 -7.52 15.21 28.45
N ARG A 390 -8.48 14.33 28.77
CA ARG A 390 -9.91 14.66 28.77
C ARG A 390 -10.22 15.75 29.79
N GLU A 391 -9.62 15.72 30.98
CA GLU A 391 -9.77 16.76 32.00
C GLU A 391 -9.21 18.11 31.53
N ALA A 392 -8.00 18.12 30.96
CA ALA A 392 -7.36 19.31 30.40
C ALA A 392 -8.04 19.88 29.13
N THR A 393 -9.04 19.20 28.58
CA THR A 393 -9.79 19.59 27.38
C THR A 393 -11.29 19.84 27.61
N LYS A 394 -11.83 19.52 28.80
CA LYS A 394 -13.24 19.82 29.17
C LYS A 394 -13.63 21.29 29.00
N ASP A 395 -12.72 22.20 29.33
CA ASP A 395 -12.96 23.65 29.28
C ASP A 395 -12.66 24.27 27.91
N VAL A 396 -12.07 23.51 26.97
CA VAL A 396 -11.98 23.96 25.57
C VAL A 396 -13.37 23.79 24.97
N PRO A 397 -14.03 24.87 24.48
CA PRO A 397 -15.38 24.77 23.95
C PRO A 397 -15.38 23.81 22.75
N ALA A 398 -15.97 22.63 22.95
CA ALA A 398 -16.13 21.64 21.90
C ALA A 398 -16.83 22.31 20.71
N SER A 399 -16.20 22.27 19.53
CA SER A 399 -16.72 22.92 18.33
C SER A 399 -17.98 22.20 17.83
N ALA A 400 -19.12 22.50 18.46
CA ALA A 400 -20.43 21.92 18.14
C ALA A 400 -20.96 22.39 16.78
N ALA A 401 -20.41 23.49 16.24
CA ALA A 401 -20.57 23.88 14.85
C ALA A 401 -19.45 23.26 13.99
N LYS A 402 -19.75 22.91 12.74
CA LYS A 402 -18.74 22.60 11.72
C LYS A 402 -17.97 23.88 11.42
N GLN A 403 -16.83 24.08 12.08
CA GLN A 403 -15.90 25.16 11.77
C GLN A 403 -15.13 24.81 10.51
N TYR A 404 -14.99 25.78 9.63
CA TYR A 404 -14.21 25.67 8.40
C TYR A 404 -13.01 26.64 8.46
N PRO A 405 -11.85 26.27 7.89
CA PRO A 405 -11.59 25.04 7.15
C PRO A 405 -11.43 23.83 8.09
N GLU A 406 -11.85 22.67 7.62
CA GLU A 406 -11.62 21.37 8.26
C GLU A 406 -10.56 20.62 7.44
N ILE A 407 -9.51 20.12 8.11
CA ILE A 407 -8.34 19.54 7.47
C ILE A 407 -8.27 18.06 7.81
N VAL A 408 -8.34 17.20 6.80
CA VAL A 408 -8.29 15.74 6.92
C VAL A 408 -6.98 15.22 6.32
N PHE A 409 -6.10 14.71 7.18
CA PHE A 409 -4.84 14.10 6.79
C PHE A 409 -5.08 12.68 6.30
N LEU A 410 -5.25 12.48 4.99
CA LEU A 410 -5.54 11.16 4.41
C LEU A 410 -4.30 10.26 4.36
N GLY A 411 -3.11 10.84 4.23
CA GLY A 411 -1.83 10.12 4.27
C GLY A 411 -0.70 11.02 4.74
N THR A 412 0.13 10.49 5.64
CA THR A 412 1.07 11.28 6.46
C THR A 412 2.52 10.80 6.45
N GLY A 413 2.87 9.88 5.55
CA GLY A 413 4.21 9.29 5.49
C GLY A 413 4.89 9.43 4.13
N SER A 414 6.22 9.35 4.13
CA SER A 414 7.07 9.59 2.96
C SER A 414 7.44 8.34 2.15
N ALA A 415 7.66 8.53 0.84
CA ALA A 415 8.26 7.67 -0.17
C ALA A 415 7.53 6.35 -0.50
N ILE A 416 7.23 5.54 0.51
CA ILE A 416 6.68 4.19 0.34
C ILE A 416 5.53 3.99 1.32
N PRO A 417 4.31 3.65 0.85
CA PRO A 417 3.17 3.44 1.74
C PRO A 417 3.40 2.18 2.57
N MET A 418 3.67 2.34 3.86
CA MET A 418 3.79 1.22 4.79
C MET A 418 2.51 0.99 5.59
N LYS A 419 2.59 0.09 6.56
CA LYS A 419 1.45 -0.44 7.32
C LYS A 419 0.72 0.60 8.18
N ILE A 420 1.40 1.69 8.55
CA ILE A 420 0.92 2.66 9.55
C ILE A 420 0.49 3.96 8.88
N ARG A 421 1.31 4.51 7.97
CA ARG A 421 1.03 5.75 7.25
C ARG A 421 0.90 5.51 5.75
N ASN A 422 -0.09 6.11 5.11
CA ASN A 422 -0.17 6.20 3.66
C ASN A 422 0.77 7.29 3.16
N VAL A 423 1.04 7.30 1.85
CA VAL A 423 1.75 8.39 1.19
C VAL A 423 0.90 9.68 1.15
N SER A 424 1.57 10.82 1.01
CA SER A 424 1.04 12.19 1.10
C SER A 424 -0.32 12.40 0.43
N ALA A 425 -1.29 12.79 1.26
CA ALA A 425 -2.54 13.43 0.82
C ALA A 425 -3.21 14.15 1.99
N THR A 426 -3.56 15.41 1.82
CA THR A 426 -4.25 16.23 2.83
C THR A 426 -5.44 16.94 2.20
N LEU A 427 -6.66 16.61 2.61
CA LEU A 427 -7.88 17.23 2.12
C LEU A 427 -8.22 18.44 3.01
N VAL A 428 -8.37 19.61 2.40
CA VAL A 428 -8.84 20.85 3.04
C VAL A 428 -10.28 21.06 2.61
N ASN A 429 -11.23 20.77 3.49
CA ASN A 429 -12.62 21.16 3.32
C ASN A 429 -12.71 22.67 3.65
N ILE A 430 -12.93 23.49 2.63
CA ILE A 430 -12.97 24.96 2.74
C ILE A 430 -14.36 25.42 3.16
N SER A 431 -15.40 24.76 2.66
CA SER A 431 -16.80 24.96 3.04
C SER A 431 -17.54 23.61 2.94
N PRO A 432 -18.83 23.50 3.33
CA PRO A 432 -19.58 22.24 3.26
C PRO A 432 -19.59 21.59 1.86
N ASP A 433 -19.51 22.43 0.83
CA ASP A 433 -19.68 22.07 -0.59
C ASP A 433 -18.41 22.28 -1.44
N ARG A 434 -17.30 22.70 -0.81
CA ARG A 434 -16.00 22.93 -1.48
C ARG A 434 -14.84 22.36 -0.69
N SER A 435 -14.04 21.53 -1.37
CA SER A 435 -12.79 20.99 -0.86
C SER A 435 -11.64 21.14 -1.87
N LEU A 436 -10.42 21.16 -1.34
CA LEU A 436 -9.16 21.24 -2.07
C LEU A 436 -8.24 20.14 -1.54
N LEU A 437 -7.61 19.38 -2.43
CA LEU A 437 -6.69 18.31 -2.05
C LEU A 437 -5.23 18.74 -2.25
N LEU A 438 -4.43 18.69 -1.19
CA LEU A 438 -2.99 18.92 -1.19
C LEU A 438 -2.27 17.57 -1.29
N ASP A 439 -1.68 17.31 -2.46
CA ASP A 439 -1.09 16.04 -2.90
C ASP A 439 -2.06 14.83 -2.89
N CYS A 440 -1.77 13.87 -3.77
CA CYS A 440 -2.64 12.74 -4.10
C CYS A 440 -1.82 11.47 -4.38
N GLY A 441 -1.03 11.03 -3.40
CA GLY A 441 -0.25 9.79 -3.48
C GLY A 441 -1.08 8.50 -3.54
N GLU A 442 -0.45 7.40 -3.97
CA GLU A 442 -1.05 6.06 -4.07
C GLU A 442 -1.97 5.69 -2.88
N GLY A 443 -3.20 5.29 -3.16
CA GLY A 443 -4.16 4.86 -2.15
C GLY A 443 -5.00 5.98 -1.52
N THR A 444 -4.81 7.25 -1.90
CA THR A 444 -5.60 8.41 -1.41
C THR A 444 -7.10 8.20 -1.52
N PHE A 445 -7.60 7.75 -2.67
CA PHE A 445 -9.02 7.44 -2.84
C PHE A 445 -9.48 6.30 -1.92
N GLY A 446 -8.63 5.29 -1.69
CA GLY A 446 -8.92 4.26 -0.69
C GLY A 446 -9.02 4.85 0.73
N GLN A 447 -8.21 5.84 1.09
CA GLN A 447 -8.29 6.53 2.37
C GLN A 447 -9.58 7.35 2.48
N LEU A 448 -9.98 8.08 1.42
CA LEU A 448 -11.27 8.76 1.36
C LEU A 448 -12.44 7.79 1.61
N CYS A 449 -12.41 6.61 1.00
CA CYS A 449 -13.46 5.60 1.16
C CYS A 449 -13.50 4.97 2.55
N ARG A 450 -12.36 4.81 3.23
CA ARG A 450 -12.30 4.36 4.63
C ARG A 450 -12.78 5.44 5.61
N HIS A 451 -12.51 6.70 5.31
CA HIS A 451 -12.87 7.84 6.16
C HIS A 451 -14.37 8.20 6.05
N TYR A 452 -14.85 8.41 4.82
CA TYR A 452 -16.22 8.87 4.53
C TYR A 452 -17.22 7.75 4.22
N GLY A 453 -16.76 6.54 3.89
CA GLY A 453 -17.64 5.40 3.62
C GLY A 453 -18.54 5.61 2.41
N ASP A 454 -19.85 5.64 2.65
CA ASP A 454 -20.86 5.82 1.62
C ASP A 454 -20.89 7.29 1.12
N GLU A 455 -20.49 8.26 1.95
CA GLU A 455 -20.46 9.71 1.64
C GLU A 455 -19.32 10.14 0.69
N VAL A 456 -18.40 9.24 0.33
CA VAL A 456 -17.22 9.61 -0.48
C VAL A 456 -17.59 10.18 -1.86
N ASP A 457 -18.68 9.72 -2.46
CA ASP A 457 -19.13 10.21 -3.77
C ASP A 457 -19.63 11.66 -3.67
N ARG A 458 -20.20 12.06 -2.52
CA ARG A 458 -20.50 13.46 -2.20
C ARG A 458 -19.21 14.28 -2.03
N VAL A 459 -18.21 13.75 -1.31
CA VAL A 459 -16.91 14.44 -1.10
C VAL A 459 -16.14 14.62 -2.42
N LEU A 460 -16.19 13.66 -3.33
CA LEU A 460 -15.62 13.81 -4.68
C LEU A 460 -16.39 14.83 -5.53
N GLY A 461 -17.68 15.05 -5.26
CA GLY A 461 -18.47 16.12 -5.83
C GLY A 461 -18.18 17.52 -5.25
N THR A 462 -17.59 17.63 -4.05
CA THR A 462 -17.15 18.93 -3.49
C THR A 462 -15.73 19.31 -3.90
N LEU A 463 -14.94 18.38 -4.45
CA LEU A 463 -13.54 18.60 -4.77
C LEU A 463 -13.37 19.55 -5.96
N ALA A 464 -13.07 20.81 -5.67
CA ALA A 464 -12.89 21.86 -6.67
C ALA A 464 -11.49 21.82 -7.32
N ALA A 465 -10.46 21.51 -6.52
CA ALA A 465 -9.08 21.56 -6.98
C ALA A 465 -8.16 20.51 -6.31
N VAL A 466 -7.11 20.12 -7.04
CA VAL A 466 -5.95 19.38 -6.51
C VAL A 466 -4.70 20.22 -6.73
N PHE A 467 -3.92 20.44 -5.67
CA PHE A 467 -2.54 20.91 -5.74
C PHE A 467 -1.61 19.70 -5.73
N VAL A 468 -0.66 19.67 -6.66
CA VAL A 468 0.47 18.72 -6.66
C VAL A 468 1.74 19.51 -6.44
N SER A 469 2.41 19.30 -5.32
CA SER A 469 3.63 20.02 -4.91
C SER A 469 4.79 19.77 -5.88
N HIS A 470 5.02 18.51 -6.24
CA HIS A 470 6.11 18.08 -7.10
C HIS A 470 5.83 16.68 -7.70
N LEU A 471 6.79 16.14 -8.46
CA LEU A 471 6.59 14.90 -9.23
C LEU A 471 7.05 13.59 -8.57
N HIS A 472 7.47 13.53 -7.30
CA HIS A 472 7.73 12.20 -6.72
C HIS A 472 6.43 11.39 -6.57
N ALA A 473 6.54 10.07 -6.77
CA ALA A 473 5.39 9.21 -7.02
C ALA A 473 4.37 9.22 -5.86
N ASP A 474 4.86 9.34 -4.65
CA ASP A 474 4.14 9.47 -3.38
C ASP A 474 3.27 10.73 -3.26
N HIS A 475 3.31 11.66 -4.22
CA HIS A 475 2.51 12.90 -4.21
C HIS A 475 1.45 12.99 -5.32
N HIS A 476 1.43 12.08 -6.32
CA HIS A 476 0.46 12.15 -7.44
C HIS A 476 -0.06 10.82 -8.01
N THR A 477 0.44 9.67 -7.53
CA THR A 477 0.10 8.35 -8.11
C THR A 477 -1.16 7.69 -7.53
N ALA A 478 -2.26 8.44 -7.36
CA ALA A 478 -3.60 7.89 -7.12
C ALA A 478 -4.64 8.37 -8.14
N SER A 479 -5.69 7.56 -8.34
CA SER A 479 -6.90 7.98 -9.06
C SER A 479 -7.96 8.43 -8.06
N LEU A 480 -8.57 9.58 -8.31
CA LEU A 480 -9.70 10.11 -7.53
C LEU A 480 -11.06 9.58 -8.00
N GLY A 481 -11.10 8.52 -8.80
CA GLY A 481 -12.34 7.99 -9.37
C GLY A 481 -12.86 8.87 -10.52
N LYS A 482 -14.18 9.14 -10.53
CA LYS A 482 -14.84 10.02 -11.50
C LYS A 482 -15.29 11.32 -10.80
N PRO A 483 -14.46 12.38 -10.75
CA PRO A 483 -14.93 13.69 -10.31
C PRO A 483 -15.98 14.23 -11.28
N CYS A 484 -16.89 15.06 -10.76
CA CYS A 484 -17.83 15.87 -11.54
C CYS A 484 -17.51 17.36 -11.33
N PRO A 485 -18.02 18.22 -12.23
CA PRO A 485 -17.21 19.18 -13.03
C PRO A 485 -15.77 18.79 -13.42
N PRO A 486 -15.14 19.51 -14.38
CA PRO A 486 -13.72 19.33 -14.67
C PRO A 486 -12.86 19.84 -13.51
N LEU A 487 -12.04 18.95 -12.95
CA LEU A 487 -11.19 19.20 -11.80
C LEU A 487 -10.05 20.17 -12.14
N LEU A 488 -9.88 21.23 -11.34
CA LEU A 488 -8.75 22.14 -11.47
C LEU A 488 -7.51 21.47 -10.85
N VAL A 489 -6.41 21.40 -11.59
CA VAL A 489 -5.16 20.78 -11.10
C VAL A 489 -4.03 21.80 -11.17
N VAL A 490 -3.55 22.26 -10.02
CA VAL A 490 -2.40 23.14 -9.88
C VAL A 490 -1.15 22.29 -9.68
N ALA A 491 -0.24 22.27 -10.66
CA ALA A 491 0.88 21.33 -10.63
C ALA A 491 2.11 21.78 -11.46
N PRO A 492 3.29 21.14 -11.30
CA PRO A 492 4.40 21.29 -12.22
C PRO A 492 3.98 21.04 -13.67
N THR A 493 4.52 21.83 -14.61
CA THR A 493 4.14 21.76 -16.04
C THR A 493 4.38 20.36 -16.64
N GLN A 494 5.36 19.64 -16.11
CA GLN A 494 5.75 18.28 -16.49
C GLN A 494 4.64 17.25 -16.23
N LEU A 495 3.73 17.48 -15.27
CA LEU A 495 2.58 16.59 -15.02
C LEU A 495 1.69 16.48 -16.27
N LYS A 496 1.62 17.53 -17.10
CA LYS A 496 0.87 17.51 -18.36
C LYS A 496 1.30 16.39 -19.30
N ALA A 497 2.61 16.18 -19.44
CA ALA A 497 3.15 15.16 -20.34
C ALA A 497 2.81 13.74 -19.86
N TRP A 498 2.90 13.50 -18.53
CA TRP A 498 2.44 12.25 -17.91
C TRP A 498 0.94 12.01 -18.16
N LEU A 499 0.08 12.99 -17.86
CA LEU A 499 -1.37 12.87 -18.04
C LEU A 499 -1.76 12.67 -19.52
N GLN A 500 -1.04 13.29 -20.46
CA GLN A 500 -1.24 13.09 -21.90
C GLN A 500 -0.86 11.67 -22.35
N LEU A 501 0.29 11.15 -21.92
CA LEU A 501 0.68 9.77 -22.22
C LEU A 501 -0.30 8.78 -21.61
N TYR A 502 -0.71 8.99 -20.36
CA TYR A 502 -1.70 8.14 -19.70
C TYR A 502 -3.07 8.18 -20.40
N HIS A 503 -3.55 9.36 -20.78
CA HIS A 503 -4.80 9.52 -21.54
C HIS A 503 -4.77 8.75 -22.86
N ASN A 504 -3.66 8.83 -23.59
CA ASN A 504 -3.48 8.17 -24.88
C ASN A 504 -3.26 6.65 -24.79
N GLN A 505 -2.78 6.12 -23.66
CA GLN A 505 -2.31 4.73 -23.54
C GLN A 505 -3.13 3.85 -22.58
N CYS A 506 -3.87 4.44 -21.65
CA CYS A 506 -4.60 3.71 -20.60
C CYS A 506 -6.08 4.08 -20.55
N GLN A 507 -6.40 5.33 -20.22
CA GLN A 507 -7.78 5.76 -20.02
C GLN A 507 -7.94 7.26 -20.25
N GLN A 508 -8.93 7.64 -21.06
CA GLN A 508 -9.21 9.03 -21.38
C GLN A 508 -9.65 9.82 -20.13
N LEU A 509 -8.78 10.72 -19.63
CA LEU A 509 -9.10 11.59 -18.48
C LEU A 509 -9.04 13.11 -18.75
N LEU A 510 -8.30 13.59 -19.76
CA LEU A 510 -8.03 15.02 -19.97
C LEU A 510 -9.28 15.90 -20.09
N GLN A 511 -10.40 15.37 -20.59
CA GLN A 511 -11.68 16.08 -20.66
C GLN A 511 -12.27 16.43 -19.27
N HIS A 512 -11.78 15.78 -18.21
CA HIS A 512 -12.19 16.00 -16.82
C HIS A 512 -11.14 16.76 -16.00
N VAL A 513 -10.05 17.26 -16.61
CA VAL A 513 -8.92 17.88 -15.90
C VAL A 513 -8.46 19.16 -16.58
N SER A 514 -8.49 20.27 -15.83
CA SER A 514 -7.98 21.58 -16.29
C SER A 514 -6.70 21.95 -15.53
N LEU A 515 -5.56 21.91 -16.22
CA LEU A 515 -4.24 22.08 -15.62
C LEU A 515 -3.82 23.56 -15.54
N ILE A 516 -3.52 24.03 -14.34
CA ILE A 516 -2.89 25.33 -14.04
C ILE A 516 -1.41 25.07 -13.70
N PRO A 517 -0.44 25.61 -14.45
CA PRO A 517 0.98 25.47 -14.10
C PRO A 517 1.27 26.19 -12.77
N ALA A 518 1.77 25.48 -11.77
CA ALA A 518 2.07 26.04 -10.43
C ALA A 518 2.98 27.29 -10.49
N LYS A 519 3.91 27.34 -11.46
CA LYS A 519 4.77 28.51 -11.73
C LYS A 519 4.03 29.82 -12.06
N CYS A 520 2.79 29.75 -12.55
CA CYS A 520 1.96 30.90 -12.88
C CYS A 520 1.29 31.54 -11.64
N LEU A 521 1.38 30.89 -10.48
CA LEU A 521 0.90 31.39 -9.18
C LEU A 521 2.05 31.92 -8.30
N GLN A 522 3.26 32.03 -8.86
CA GLN A 522 4.38 32.63 -8.14
C GLN A 522 4.23 34.16 -8.11
N LYS A 523 4.61 34.78 -6.99
CA LYS A 523 4.57 36.23 -6.82
C LYS A 523 5.36 36.94 -7.92
N GLY A 524 4.67 37.78 -8.71
CA GLY A 524 5.26 38.51 -9.85
C GLY A 524 5.41 37.70 -11.14
N ALA A 525 4.78 36.53 -11.28
CA ALA A 525 4.76 35.77 -12.53
C ALA A 525 3.82 36.41 -13.57
N GLU A 526 4.32 36.66 -14.78
CA GLU A 526 3.49 37.08 -15.91
C GLU A 526 2.71 35.89 -16.49
N VAL A 527 1.37 35.96 -16.46
CA VAL A 527 0.49 34.94 -17.03
C VAL A 527 0.17 35.29 -18.49
N SER A 528 1.03 34.86 -19.41
CA SER A 528 0.91 35.18 -20.85
C SER A 528 -0.24 34.48 -21.59
N SER A 529 -1.06 33.68 -20.90
CA SER A 529 -2.16 32.91 -21.50
C SER A 529 -3.51 33.27 -20.85
N PRO A 530 -4.42 33.96 -21.57
CA PRO A 530 -5.75 34.31 -21.06
C PRO A 530 -6.58 33.09 -20.64
N ALA A 531 -6.30 31.92 -21.23
CA ALA A 531 -6.94 30.67 -20.83
C ALA A 531 -6.49 30.22 -19.42
N VAL A 532 -5.22 30.41 -19.06
CA VAL A 532 -4.69 30.09 -17.72
C VAL A 532 -5.17 31.12 -16.70
N GLU A 533 -5.17 32.41 -17.05
CA GLU A 533 -5.69 33.49 -16.20
C GLU A 533 -7.16 33.24 -15.80
N ARG A 534 -8.02 32.87 -16.76
CA ARG A 534 -9.41 32.47 -16.48
C ARG A 534 -9.52 31.22 -15.58
N LEU A 535 -8.61 30.25 -15.72
CA LEU A 535 -8.57 29.09 -14.83
C LEU A 535 -8.12 29.47 -13.41
N ILE A 536 -7.19 30.41 -13.26
CA ILE A 536 -6.79 30.96 -11.95
C ILE A 536 -7.96 31.71 -11.31
N GLY A 537 -8.67 32.57 -12.05
CA GLY A 537 -9.90 33.21 -11.55
C GLY A 537 -10.98 32.19 -11.15
N SER A 538 -11.11 31.09 -11.90
CA SER A 538 -12.03 29.99 -11.57
C SER A 538 -11.61 29.25 -10.30
N LEU A 539 -10.30 29.06 -10.07
CA LEU A 539 -9.73 28.45 -8.86
C LEU A 539 -10.01 29.30 -7.62
N LEU A 540 -9.72 30.61 -7.69
CA LEU A 540 -9.96 31.53 -6.58
C LEU A 540 -11.45 31.60 -6.22
N ALA A 541 -12.33 31.73 -7.23
CA ALA A 541 -13.77 31.76 -7.04
C ALA A 541 -14.35 30.42 -6.52
N ALA A 542 -13.87 29.28 -7.01
CA ALA A 542 -14.37 27.97 -6.59
C ALA A 542 -13.92 27.57 -5.18
N CYS A 543 -12.76 28.07 -4.72
CA CYS A 543 -12.20 27.80 -3.41
C CYS A 543 -12.35 28.97 -2.42
N GLU A 544 -13.14 30.00 -2.75
CA GLU A 544 -13.41 31.17 -1.89
C GLU A 544 -12.12 31.89 -1.41
N LEU A 545 -11.05 31.82 -2.22
CA LEU A 545 -9.73 32.37 -1.92
C LEU A 545 -9.60 33.80 -2.44
N GLU A 546 -9.04 34.67 -1.59
CA GLU A 546 -8.49 35.97 -2.01
C GLU A 546 -7.22 35.75 -2.84
N GLU A 547 -6.37 34.80 -2.41
CA GLU A 547 -5.10 34.51 -3.08
C GLU A 547 -4.69 33.04 -2.96
N PHE A 548 -4.11 32.51 -4.04
CA PHE A 548 -3.38 31.24 -4.05
C PHE A 548 -1.98 31.54 -4.57
N GLN A 549 -0.99 31.60 -3.67
CA GLN A 549 0.43 31.76 -4.04
C GLN A 549 1.15 30.42 -4.08
N THR A 550 2.19 30.33 -4.92
CA THR A 550 3.20 29.27 -4.87
C THR A 550 4.60 29.83 -4.74
N CYS A 551 5.51 29.07 -4.14
CA CYS A 551 6.94 29.36 -4.14
C CYS A 551 7.73 28.12 -4.55
N LEU A 552 8.88 28.33 -5.23
CA LEU A 552 9.83 27.23 -5.45
C LEU A 552 10.49 26.86 -4.12
N VAL A 553 10.52 25.57 -3.82
CA VAL A 553 11.07 25.02 -2.57
C VAL A 553 12.34 24.20 -2.83
N ARG A 554 13.11 23.92 -1.76
CA ARG A 554 14.46 23.35 -1.85
C ARG A 554 14.42 21.82 -1.79
N HIS A 555 13.96 21.22 -2.89
CA HIS A 555 13.86 19.77 -3.05
C HIS A 555 14.32 19.36 -4.47
N CYS A 556 13.42 18.85 -5.31
CA CYS A 556 13.70 18.55 -6.71
C CYS A 556 13.38 19.73 -7.65
N LYS A 557 13.75 19.61 -8.94
CA LYS A 557 13.45 20.65 -9.93
C LYS A 557 11.94 20.79 -10.13
N HIS A 558 11.43 22.02 -10.00
CA HIS A 558 10.00 22.34 -10.06
C HIS A 558 9.19 21.72 -8.90
N ALA A 559 9.78 21.64 -7.71
CA ALA A 559 9.02 21.47 -6.47
C ALA A 559 8.46 22.81 -5.97
N PHE A 560 7.22 22.79 -5.50
CA PHE A 560 6.49 23.96 -5.01
C PHE A 560 5.85 23.74 -3.65
N GLY A 561 5.95 24.74 -2.79
CA GLY A 561 5.02 24.96 -1.68
C GLY A 561 3.90 25.92 -2.11
N CYS A 562 2.80 25.95 -1.37
CA CYS A 562 1.68 26.87 -1.63
C CYS A 562 1.17 27.57 -0.37
N ALA A 563 0.57 28.74 -0.55
CA ALA A 563 -0.19 29.45 0.47
C ALA A 563 -1.60 29.73 -0.05
N LEU A 564 -2.60 29.35 0.74
CA LEU A 564 -4.02 29.59 0.52
C LEU A 564 -4.44 30.74 1.45
N VAL A 565 -4.85 31.87 0.89
CA VAL A 565 -5.40 33.01 1.63
C VAL A 565 -6.90 33.08 1.33
N HIS A 566 -7.72 32.81 2.34
CA HIS A 566 -9.17 32.77 2.20
C HIS A 566 -9.80 34.14 2.40
N THR A 567 -10.92 34.40 1.71
CA THR A 567 -11.65 35.68 1.81
C THR A 567 -12.14 36.03 3.23
N SER A 568 -12.21 35.06 4.14
CA SER A 568 -12.50 35.28 5.56
C SER A 568 -11.25 35.57 6.42
N GLY A 569 -10.08 35.81 5.82
CA GLY A 569 -8.85 36.27 6.48
C GLY A 569 -7.94 35.19 7.08
N TRP A 570 -8.24 33.89 6.92
CA TRP A 570 -7.31 32.83 7.34
C TRP A 570 -6.30 32.48 6.25
N LYS A 571 -5.14 31.96 6.68
CA LYS A 571 -4.03 31.58 5.80
C LYS A 571 -3.48 30.20 6.15
N VAL A 572 -3.53 29.27 5.20
CA VAL A 572 -2.96 27.92 5.31
C VAL A 572 -1.79 27.79 4.35
N VAL A 573 -0.64 27.33 4.86
CA VAL A 573 0.58 27.13 4.08
C VAL A 573 0.91 25.64 4.05
N TYR A 574 1.25 25.12 2.88
CA TYR A 574 1.72 23.75 2.70
C TYR A 574 3.12 23.75 2.07
N SER A 575 4.08 23.09 2.72
CA SER A 575 5.47 23.09 2.28
C SER A 575 5.72 22.32 0.97
N GLY A 576 4.94 21.26 0.72
CA GLY A 576 5.42 20.14 -0.09
C GLY A 576 6.67 19.51 0.56
N ASP A 577 7.53 18.91 -0.24
CA ASP A 577 8.84 18.43 0.22
C ASP A 577 9.89 19.52 0.08
N THR A 578 10.72 19.72 1.11
CA THR A 578 11.74 20.78 1.14
C THR A 578 12.71 20.68 2.31
N MET A 579 13.97 21.05 2.05
CA MET A 579 14.85 21.63 3.07
C MET A 579 14.28 22.95 3.60
N PRO A 580 14.70 23.47 4.77
CA PRO A 580 14.37 24.83 5.19
C PRO A 580 14.62 25.87 4.09
N CYS A 581 13.56 26.65 3.80
CA CYS A 581 13.46 27.49 2.61
C CYS A 581 12.90 28.87 2.95
N GLU A 582 13.73 29.90 2.79
CA GLU A 582 13.35 31.30 3.04
C GLU A 582 12.17 31.76 2.18
N ALA A 583 12.05 31.27 0.94
CA ALA A 583 10.92 31.62 0.07
C ALA A 583 9.57 31.12 0.65
N LEU A 584 9.56 29.96 1.33
CA LEU A 584 8.39 29.44 2.02
C LEU A 584 8.07 30.29 3.25
N VAL A 585 9.08 30.69 4.04
CA VAL A 585 8.94 31.60 5.20
C VAL A 585 8.31 32.94 4.78
N GLN A 586 8.86 33.58 3.74
CA GLN A 586 8.39 34.88 3.26
C GLN A 586 6.99 34.83 2.62
N MET A 587 6.69 33.80 1.83
CA MET A 587 5.33 33.56 1.30
C MET A 587 4.35 33.26 2.43
N GLY A 588 4.76 32.43 3.38
CA GLY A 588 3.93 31.93 4.46
C GLY A 588 3.75 32.87 5.64
N LYS A 589 4.46 33.99 5.71
CA LYS A 589 4.50 34.90 6.86
C LYS A 589 3.10 35.16 7.47
N ASP A 590 3.02 35.09 8.80
CA ASP A 590 1.82 35.30 9.62
C ASP A 590 0.67 34.31 9.27
N ALA A 591 1.00 33.10 8.80
CA ALA A 591 0.01 32.05 8.53
C ALA A 591 -0.76 31.61 9.78
N THR A 592 -2.06 31.35 9.62
CA THR A 592 -2.90 30.74 10.66
C THR A 592 -2.41 29.31 10.95
N LEU A 593 -2.11 28.54 9.90
CA LEU A 593 -1.59 27.18 9.99
C LEU A 593 -0.52 26.94 8.93
N LEU A 594 0.62 26.41 9.38
CA LEU A 594 1.63 25.80 8.53
C LEU A 594 1.50 24.27 8.59
N ILE A 595 1.40 23.60 7.45
CA ILE A 595 1.56 22.16 7.29
C ILE A 595 2.94 21.94 6.67
N HIS A 596 3.91 21.47 7.47
CA HIS A 596 5.30 21.31 7.04
C HIS A 596 5.72 19.84 7.04
N GLU A 597 6.54 19.45 6.06
CA GLU A 597 7.21 18.14 6.07
C GLU A 597 8.22 18.04 7.22
N ALA A 598 8.26 16.89 7.87
CA ALA A 598 9.21 16.56 8.93
C ALA A 598 9.75 15.15 8.68
N THR A 599 10.35 14.97 7.50
CA THR A 599 10.66 13.65 6.98
C THR A 599 11.65 12.90 7.86
N LEU A 600 12.70 13.56 8.38
CA LEU A 600 13.75 12.89 9.17
C LEU A 600 13.71 13.25 10.68
N GLU A 601 14.26 12.32 11.46
CA GLU A 601 14.55 12.49 12.88
C GLU A 601 15.72 13.49 13.07
N ASP A 602 15.72 14.24 14.16
CA ASP A 602 16.89 15.05 14.54
C ASP A 602 18.07 14.14 14.90
N GLY A 603 19.28 14.51 14.50
CA GLY A 603 20.47 13.64 14.42
C GLY A 603 20.67 12.95 13.07
N LEU A 604 19.81 13.21 12.07
CA LEU A 604 19.97 12.78 10.67
C LEU A 604 20.13 13.97 9.71
N GLU A 605 20.68 15.10 10.16
CA GLU A 605 20.77 16.34 9.39
C GLU A 605 21.56 16.19 8.08
N GLU A 606 22.63 15.38 8.07
CA GLU A 606 23.41 15.10 6.86
C GLU A 606 22.58 14.33 5.81
N GLU A 607 21.79 13.34 6.25
CA GLU A 607 20.87 12.58 5.39
C GLU A 607 19.69 13.46 4.94
N ALA A 608 19.26 14.42 5.77
CA ALA A 608 18.23 15.40 5.44
C ALA A 608 18.70 16.30 4.29
N VAL A 609 19.93 16.81 4.38
CA VAL A 609 20.59 17.59 3.32
C VAL A 609 20.77 16.77 2.04
N GLU A 610 21.25 15.51 2.13
CA GLU A 610 21.45 14.64 0.96
C GLU A 610 20.14 14.34 0.24
N LYS A 611 19.07 14.04 0.98
CA LYS A 611 17.75 13.72 0.43
C LYS A 611 16.86 14.94 0.18
N THR A 612 17.34 16.13 0.54
CA THR A 612 16.65 17.42 0.39
C THR A 612 15.31 17.51 1.12
N HIS A 613 15.28 17.08 2.38
CA HIS A 613 14.12 17.10 3.29
C HIS A 613 14.44 17.81 4.62
N SER A 614 13.42 18.11 5.43
CA SER A 614 13.61 18.73 6.74
C SER A 614 13.65 17.70 7.88
N THR A 615 14.41 17.99 8.94
CA THR A 615 14.24 17.32 10.23
C THR A 615 13.06 17.90 11.03
N THR A 616 12.70 17.26 12.13
CA THR A 616 11.61 17.70 13.02
C THR A 616 11.86 19.09 13.59
N SER A 617 13.01 19.34 14.22
CA SER A 617 13.36 20.68 14.75
C SER A 617 13.53 21.73 13.65
N GLN A 618 13.99 21.34 12.45
CA GLN A 618 14.07 22.25 11.30
C GLN A 618 12.69 22.72 10.83
N ALA A 619 11.71 21.82 10.74
CA ALA A 619 10.33 22.14 10.37
C ALA A 619 9.65 23.04 11.41
N ILE A 620 9.86 22.78 12.71
CA ILE A 620 9.40 23.65 13.80
C ILE A 620 10.05 25.04 13.69
N GLY A 621 11.36 25.10 13.43
CA GLY A 621 12.11 26.34 13.24
C GLY A 621 11.58 27.20 12.08
N VAL A 622 11.21 26.58 10.96
CA VAL A 622 10.53 27.27 9.83
C VAL A 622 9.19 27.87 10.28
N GLY A 623 8.39 27.14 11.05
CA GLY A 623 7.13 27.65 11.61
C GLY A 623 7.32 28.86 12.53
N VAL A 624 8.36 28.85 13.36
CA VAL A 624 8.72 29.98 14.23
C VAL A 624 9.17 31.19 13.40
N GLN A 625 10.04 31.00 12.40
CA GLN A 625 10.51 32.08 11.51
C GLN A 625 9.37 32.69 10.66
N MET A 626 8.40 31.86 10.27
CA MET A 626 7.18 32.27 9.57
C MET A 626 6.21 33.07 10.45
N ASN A 627 6.41 33.09 11.77
CA ASN A 627 5.42 33.54 12.76
C ASN A 627 4.06 32.83 12.57
N ALA A 628 4.09 31.51 12.31
CA ALA A 628 2.88 30.73 12.15
C ALA A 628 2.10 30.64 13.47
N GLY A 629 0.77 30.77 13.40
CA GLY A 629 -0.14 30.59 14.53
C GLY A 629 -0.05 29.16 15.09
N PHE A 630 0.02 28.17 14.20
CA PHE A 630 0.25 26.76 14.51
C PHE A 630 1.06 26.07 13.41
N THR A 631 1.83 25.05 13.76
CA THR A 631 2.59 24.19 12.83
C THR A 631 2.19 22.73 13.00
N MET A 632 1.58 22.14 11.98
CA MET A 632 1.31 20.71 11.91
C MET A 632 2.44 20.02 11.12
N LEU A 633 3.14 19.12 11.80
CA LEU A 633 4.17 18.28 11.19
C LEU A 633 3.53 17.12 10.43
N ASN A 634 4.02 16.87 9.21
CA ASN A 634 3.49 15.86 8.29
C ASN A 634 4.64 15.15 7.55
N HIS A 635 4.31 14.19 6.68
CA HIS A 635 5.25 13.55 5.75
C HIS A 635 6.43 12.80 6.41
N PHE A 636 6.16 12.04 7.48
CA PHE A 636 7.22 11.37 8.26
C PHE A 636 7.87 10.19 7.51
N SER A 637 9.20 10.04 7.62
CA SER A 637 9.91 8.87 7.07
C SER A 637 9.49 7.59 7.76
N GLN A 638 8.79 6.75 7.01
CA GLN A 638 8.27 5.47 7.50
C GLN A 638 9.38 4.45 7.79
N ARG A 639 10.62 4.66 7.30
CA ARG A 639 11.77 3.78 7.56
C ARG A 639 12.33 3.96 8.97
N TYR A 640 12.17 5.15 9.54
CA TYR A 640 12.80 5.54 10.79
C TYR A 640 11.77 5.62 11.92
N ALA A 641 10.70 6.40 11.70
CA ALA A 641 9.73 6.74 12.74
C ALA A 641 8.31 6.22 12.46
N LYS A 642 7.65 5.71 13.51
CA LYS A 642 6.19 5.48 13.52
C LYS A 642 5.46 6.75 14.00
N VAL A 643 6.06 7.43 14.98
CA VAL A 643 5.75 8.75 15.52
C VAL A 643 7.09 9.48 15.70
N PRO A 644 7.23 10.78 15.43
CA PRO A 644 8.50 11.49 15.63
C PRO A 644 8.93 11.43 17.11
N LEU A 645 10.25 11.43 17.36
CA LEU A 645 10.79 11.58 18.71
C LEU A 645 10.50 12.99 19.23
N PHE A 646 10.15 13.09 20.51
CA PHE A 646 9.71 14.34 21.12
C PHE A 646 10.91 15.15 21.63
N SER A 647 11.34 16.13 20.84
CA SER A 647 12.35 17.10 21.23
C SER A 647 11.77 18.19 22.16
N PRO A 648 12.62 18.97 22.85
CA PRO A 648 12.17 20.14 23.63
C PRO A 648 11.51 21.25 22.80
N ASP A 649 11.66 21.22 21.47
CA ASP A 649 11.08 22.21 20.56
C ASP A 649 9.57 22.05 20.36
N PHE A 650 9.02 20.89 20.75
CA PHE A 650 7.57 20.65 20.79
C PHE A 650 6.92 21.53 21.86
N ASN A 651 6.28 22.59 21.40
CA ASN A 651 5.57 23.59 22.22
C ASN A 651 4.06 23.60 21.90
N GLU A 652 3.31 24.48 22.55
CA GLU A 652 1.86 24.61 22.43
C GLU A 652 1.36 25.03 21.02
N LYS A 653 2.26 25.32 20.07
CA LYS A 653 1.94 25.61 18.67
C LYS A 653 2.33 24.49 17.70
N VAL A 654 2.76 23.32 18.18
CA VAL A 654 3.21 22.20 17.33
C VAL A 654 2.28 20.99 17.47
N GLY A 655 1.89 20.42 16.33
CA GLY A 655 1.09 19.20 16.23
C GLY A 655 1.71 18.16 15.32
N ILE A 656 1.23 16.92 15.42
CA ILE A 656 1.68 15.78 14.61
C ILE A 656 0.46 15.24 13.86
N ALA A 657 0.53 15.23 12.53
CA ALA A 657 -0.51 14.62 11.70
C ALA A 657 -0.49 13.09 11.83
N PHE A 658 -1.67 12.48 11.77
CA PHE A 658 -1.86 11.03 11.59
C PHE A 658 -2.82 10.77 10.45
N ASP A 659 -2.70 9.61 9.80
CA ASP A 659 -3.69 9.16 8.81
C ASP A 659 -5.10 9.19 9.43
N HIS A 660 -6.07 9.75 8.70
CA HIS A 660 -7.46 9.98 9.11
C HIS A 660 -7.65 10.93 10.30
N MET A 661 -6.63 11.70 10.70
CA MET A 661 -6.79 12.82 11.63
C MET A 661 -7.57 13.95 10.96
N LYS A 662 -8.55 14.51 11.66
CA LYS A 662 -9.45 15.57 11.22
C LYS A 662 -9.34 16.75 12.19
N VAL A 663 -8.98 17.94 11.71
CA VAL A 663 -8.64 19.10 12.56
C VAL A 663 -9.32 20.36 12.04
N CYS A 664 -10.00 21.10 12.91
CA CYS A 664 -10.48 22.47 12.65
C CYS A 664 -9.61 23.48 13.43
N PHE A 665 -9.70 24.78 13.13
CA PHE A 665 -8.90 25.79 13.85
C PHE A 665 -9.19 25.86 15.35
N GLY A 666 -10.43 25.60 15.79
CA GLY A 666 -10.76 25.47 17.22
C GLY A 666 -10.05 24.32 17.93
N ASP A 667 -9.64 23.27 17.21
CA ASP A 667 -8.96 22.10 17.77
C ASP A 667 -7.44 22.32 17.98
N LEU A 668 -6.85 23.39 17.42
CA LEU A 668 -5.40 23.60 17.44
C LEU A 668 -4.84 23.75 18.86
N LEU A 669 -5.62 24.28 19.80
CA LEU A 669 -5.25 24.37 21.23
C LEU A 669 -5.34 23.01 21.97
N THR A 670 -5.99 22.03 21.35
CA THR A 670 -6.22 20.68 21.89
C THR A 670 -5.21 19.67 21.33
N VAL A 671 -4.69 19.88 20.11
CA VAL A 671 -3.72 18.99 19.46
C VAL A 671 -2.43 18.79 20.27
N PRO A 672 -1.74 19.83 20.80
CA PRO A 672 -0.52 19.64 21.60
C PRO A 672 -0.76 18.82 22.88
N LYS A 673 -1.96 18.93 23.48
CA LYS A 673 -2.33 18.20 24.71
C LYS A 673 -2.41 16.68 24.49
N LEU A 674 -2.52 16.20 23.25
CA LEU A 674 -2.45 14.78 22.92
C LEU A 674 -1.09 14.13 23.27
N MET A 675 -0.07 14.91 23.68
CA MET A 675 1.29 14.39 23.86
C MET A 675 1.42 13.26 24.87
N ALA A 676 0.84 13.39 26.05
CA ALA A 676 0.93 12.36 27.09
C ALA A 676 0.28 11.03 26.64
N PRO A 677 -0.98 10.98 26.17
CA PRO A 677 -1.59 9.73 25.73
C PRO A 677 -0.97 9.16 24.43
N LEU A 678 -0.41 10.00 23.54
CA LEU A 678 0.36 9.50 22.39
C LEU A 678 1.69 8.85 22.82
N LYS A 679 2.41 9.43 23.80
CA LYS A 679 3.62 8.81 24.38
C LYS A 679 3.32 7.46 25.01
N ALA A 680 2.22 7.34 25.75
CA ALA A 680 1.80 6.07 26.34
C ALA A 680 1.38 5.04 25.27
N LEU A 681 0.58 5.44 24.27
CA LEU A 681 0.11 4.55 23.19
C LEU A 681 1.26 3.97 22.35
N PHE A 682 2.30 4.77 22.10
CA PHE A 682 3.44 4.40 21.27
C PHE A 682 4.73 4.12 22.07
N ALA A 683 4.65 3.87 23.38
CA ALA A 683 5.82 3.74 24.27
C ALA A 683 6.87 2.73 23.75
N GLY A 684 6.47 1.48 23.48
CA GLY A 684 7.39 0.45 22.96
C GLY A 684 7.90 0.72 21.54
N ASP A 685 7.22 1.58 20.78
CA ASP A 685 7.69 2.04 19.48
C ASP A 685 8.76 3.14 19.64
N ILE A 686 8.63 3.99 20.66
CA ILE A 686 9.60 5.04 21.05
C ILE A 686 10.88 4.40 21.58
N GLU A 687 10.78 3.44 22.50
CA GLU A 687 11.93 2.66 23.01
C GLU A 687 12.71 1.97 21.86
N GLU A 688 12.00 1.43 20.85
CA GLU A 688 12.65 0.83 19.67
C GLU A 688 13.44 1.88 18.86
N MET A 689 12.93 3.11 18.74
CA MET A 689 13.58 4.21 18.01
C MET A 689 14.78 4.77 18.78
N GLU A 690 14.65 5.01 20.08
CA GLU A 690 15.73 5.49 20.96
C GLU A 690 16.90 4.49 20.96
N GLY A 691 16.63 3.20 21.18
CA GLY A 691 17.65 2.14 21.12
C GLY A 691 18.23 1.89 19.72
N ARG A 692 17.65 2.45 18.65
CA ARG A 692 18.27 2.51 17.31
C ARG A 692 19.15 3.76 17.18
N ARG A 693 18.69 4.91 17.66
CA ARG A 693 19.44 6.19 17.68
C ARG A 693 20.75 6.05 18.45
N GLU A 694 20.72 5.52 19.67
CA GLU A 694 21.93 5.27 20.48
C GLU A 694 22.97 4.42 19.72
N LYS A 695 22.52 3.36 19.04
CA LYS A 695 23.41 2.50 18.22
C LYS A 695 24.01 3.24 17.03
N ARG A 696 23.30 4.20 16.43
CA ARG A 696 23.86 5.08 15.38
C ARG A 696 24.91 6.02 15.98
N GLU A 697 24.59 6.68 17.10
CA GLU A 697 25.48 7.62 17.80
C GLU A 697 26.77 6.94 18.26
N VAL A 698 26.69 5.74 18.86
CA VAL A 698 27.87 4.93 19.23
C VAL A 698 28.70 4.55 18.00
N ARG A 699 28.06 4.17 16.88
CA ARG A 699 28.76 3.84 15.64
C ARG A 699 29.47 5.07 15.03
N LEU A 700 28.85 6.25 15.08
CA LEU A 700 29.44 7.52 14.63
C LEU A 700 30.59 7.96 15.55
N ALA A 701 30.46 7.80 16.86
CA ALA A 701 31.53 8.05 17.83
C ALA A 701 32.77 7.15 17.56
N LEU A 702 32.55 5.86 17.33
CA LEU A 702 33.60 4.91 16.94
C LEU A 702 34.27 5.27 15.61
N LEU A 703 33.51 5.69 14.59
CA LEU A 703 34.04 6.09 13.27
C LEU A 703 34.77 7.43 13.30
N SER A 704 34.38 8.33 14.20
CA SER A 704 34.98 9.67 14.37
C SER A 704 36.23 9.69 15.26
N GLY A 705 36.64 8.54 15.83
CA GLY A 705 37.78 8.43 16.72
C GLY A 705 37.58 9.09 18.10
N ARG A 706 36.39 9.60 18.40
CA ARG A 706 36.04 10.16 19.71
C ARG A 706 35.47 9.07 20.61
N GLY A 707 36.31 8.55 21.51
CA GLY A 707 35.85 7.67 22.58
C GLY A 707 34.77 8.36 23.45
N PRO A 708 33.84 7.58 24.06
CA PRO A 708 32.73 8.15 24.81
C PRO A 708 33.25 8.96 26.01
N GLN A 709 32.91 10.25 26.05
CA GLN A 709 33.13 11.09 27.23
C GLN A 709 32.13 10.66 28.32
N GLU A 710 32.63 9.96 29.35
CA GLU A 710 31.89 9.77 30.59
C GLU A 710 31.52 11.15 31.19
N ARG A 711 30.23 11.45 31.24
CA ARG A 711 29.71 12.59 32.02
C ARG A 711 29.90 12.30 33.51
N ARG A 712 31.06 12.66 34.06
CA ARG A 712 31.29 12.70 35.51
C ARG A 712 30.38 13.76 36.15
N VAL A 713 29.28 13.30 36.75
CA VAL A 713 28.52 14.10 37.72
C VAL A 713 29.33 14.17 39.02
N GLY A 714 29.71 15.38 39.43
CA GLY A 714 30.60 15.61 40.57
C GLY A 714 29.88 16.05 41.85
N GLY A 715 30.05 15.25 42.90
CA GLY A 715 29.90 15.65 44.31
C GLY A 715 28.49 15.52 44.94
N SER A 716 28.36 15.29 46.24
CA SER A 716 29.34 14.82 47.25
C SER A 716 28.62 14.46 48.57
N GLY A 717 29.05 13.41 49.27
CA GLY A 717 28.66 13.21 50.69
C GLY A 717 28.54 11.77 51.20
N LYS A 718 29.51 11.36 52.04
CA LYS A 718 29.45 10.45 53.24
C LYS A 718 28.50 9.23 53.23
N SER A 719 28.83 8.03 53.71
CA SER A 719 30.04 7.38 54.26
C SER A 719 29.74 5.86 54.40
N PRO A 720 30.71 4.94 54.59
CA PRO A 720 30.53 3.52 54.26
C PRO A 720 30.02 2.64 55.42
N HIS A 721 29.39 1.50 55.12
CA HIS A 721 29.49 0.29 55.98
C HIS A 721 29.02 -1.03 55.34
N SER A 722 29.60 -2.11 55.87
CA SER A 722 29.23 -3.53 55.81
C SER A 722 29.60 -4.34 54.56
N ALA A 723 30.31 -5.45 54.81
CA ALA A 723 30.75 -6.44 53.85
C ALA A 723 30.00 -7.78 54.07
N LYS A 724 30.02 -8.63 53.04
CA LYS A 724 29.99 -10.11 53.07
C LYS A 724 30.33 -10.57 51.64
N SER A 725 31.50 -11.13 51.32
CA SER A 725 32.01 -12.47 51.66
C SER A 725 31.08 -13.62 51.23
N VAL A 726 31.49 -14.70 50.56
CA VAL A 726 32.66 -15.06 49.70
C VAL A 726 32.45 -16.54 49.27
N ASN A 727 33.16 -17.02 48.22
CA ASN A 727 33.25 -18.44 47.78
C ASN A 727 31.98 -19.04 47.16
N HIS A 728 32.01 -19.98 46.19
CA HIS A 728 33.07 -20.79 45.53
C HIS A 728 32.49 -21.26 44.15
N ARG A 729 33.17 -21.88 43.16
CA ARG A 729 34.55 -22.36 42.94
C ARG A 729 34.79 -22.55 41.41
N GLY A 730 36.04 -22.50 40.94
CA GLY A 730 36.52 -23.43 39.89
C GLY A 730 36.91 -22.86 38.52
N ASN A 731 38.21 -22.61 38.32
CA ASN A 731 38.90 -22.30 37.06
C ASN A 731 39.23 -23.61 36.26
N PRO A 732 39.96 -23.63 35.11
CA PRO A 732 40.50 -22.52 34.30
C PRO A 732 40.36 -22.62 32.74
N GLU A 733 40.65 -21.49 32.09
CA GLU A 733 41.45 -21.25 30.86
C GLU A 733 41.66 -22.34 29.78
N ILE A 734 41.61 -21.91 28.51
CA ILE A 734 42.70 -22.06 27.50
C ILE A 734 42.56 -20.94 26.46
N VAL A 735 43.69 -20.29 26.13
CA VAL A 735 43.91 -19.39 24.98
C VAL A 735 45.17 -19.92 24.27
N PRO A 736 45.24 -19.91 22.92
CA PRO A 736 46.20 -18.99 22.30
C PRO A 736 45.71 -18.32 21.00
N SER A 737 46.25 -17.12 20.78
CA SER A 737 46.23 -16.27 19.57
C SER A 737 47.20 -16.81 18.47
N PRO A 738 47.53 -16.13 17.35
CA PRO A 738 47.32 -14.71 16.98
C PRO A 738 46.04 -14.44 16.17
#